data_AF-A0A7W1AYT7-F1
#
_entry.id   AF-A0A7W1AYT7-F1
#
_cell.length_a   1.000
_cell.length_b   1.000
_cell.length_c   1.000
_cell.angle_alpha   90.00
_cell.angle_beta   90.00
_cell.angle_gamma   90.00
#
_symmetry.space_group_name_H-M   'P 1'
#
loop_
_entity.id
_entity.type
_entity.pdbx_description
1 polymer ?
#
loop_
_entity_poly.entity_id
_entity_poly.type
_entity_poly.pdbx_seq_one_letter_code
_entity_poly.pdbx_strand_id
1 'polypeptide(L)'
;MSKTNRLIVALILALIPAAVSAQPKEPAGMKEKVRLITLDPGHFHAALVQKQMNDAIDPVVHVYAPAGEDLQQHIARIESFNSRAEQPTHWELKVHAQPDFFEQMIKDRPGNVVVISGNNSRKTEYIAGAIDAGLNVLADKPMAINPDHLQRLIGAFETAKKKGVLLYDVMPERYEITNTLQRELSRVEEVFGTLVKGTVEEPAITKESVHHFFKQVAGSPLKRPAWFFDVTQEGEGIVDVTTHLVDLVQWGAFPEQIIRPESDIKMLAARHWATTLTPEQFKKVTGQSEFPEFLKKDVKDSLLHVMGNGEFTYLIKGSVAKVSVRWNFEAPPGTADTHNSIMRGSKANLIIKQGAEQKYKATLYVENIAGIDDADFEKTLRSAIAKIAEMYPGVDVQKSGKAWEVNIPDRYNVGHEAHFTQVAQKYLEFLAAGKMPEWEEPNMIAKYYTIMQAYKMSREPSAAASGVSWDHQKGSHLSMMLDGKTLWTYHYATKDNVPYFHPVNLPSGPTLTNFAPKDHPWHRALWFSWKTINGVNYWEWAQPKKPGATELDPDGVPAGWTRFSGNETVQTNPDGARISMEIDYGTGDALLLKEERRIIAEAPRADGSYVIDWYMTFTAQDQELTFDRTPPNKTGGGYAGLSYRAPDSIKQVRVIDSEGRSGMDARGPASRWIDASGVIDPQFGASGLTIICHPANERYPSPWHLWAREGGVYLNPSMLFAEPYKLLPGKSFTLKYRILVHKGPGDPAAIEKEFADFQHTK
;
A
#
# COMPACT_ATOMS: atom_id res chain seq x y z
N MET A 1 26.12 -39.83 60.51
CA MET A 1 25.98 -39.10 59.23
C MET A 1 24.68 -39.54 58.58
N SER A 2 23.60 -38.82 58.87
CA SER A 2 22.29 -39.01 58.24
C SER A 2 21.92 -37.69 57.56
N LYS A 3 21.25 -37.78 56.41
CA LYS A 3 20.17 -36.89 55.99
C LYS A 3 19.70 -37.26 54.58
N THR A 4 18.64 -38.06 54.58
CA THR A 4 17.62 -38.12 53.55
C THR A 4 16.84 -36.80 53.61
N ASN A 5 16.85 -35.99 52.54
CA ASN A 5 15.95 -34.85 52.41
C ASN A 5 15.14 -35.01 51.12
N ARG A 6 13.93 -35.57 51.25
CA ARG A 6 12.85 -35.41 50.29
C ARG A 6 12.28 -34.01 50.48
N LEU A 7 12.42 -33.14 49.48
CA LEU A 7 11.72 -31.86 49.45
C LEU A 7 10.25 -32.13 49.08
N ILE A 8 9.36 -31.79 50.01
CA ILE A 8 7.92 -31.67 49.79
C ILE A 8 7.72 -30.40 48.96
N VAL A 9 7.33 -30.53 47.69
CA VAL A 9 6.75 -29.42 46.92
C VAL A 9 5.26 -29.42 47.23
N ALA A 10 4.84 -28.53 48.12
CA ALA A 10 3.43 -28.24 48.35
C ALA A 10 2.87 -27.55 47.09
N LEU A 11 2.01 -28.26 46.37
CA LEU A 11 1.19 -27.71 45.29
C LEU A 11 0.15 -26.78 45.94
N ILE A 12 0.45 -25.48 46.00
CA ILE A 12 -0.59 -24.48 46.26
C ILE A 12 -1.41 -24.38 44.98
N LEU A 13 -2.51 -25.13 44.93
CA LEU A 13 -3.63 -24.85 44.03
C LEU A 13 -4.18 -23.47 44.41
N ALA A 14 -3.64 -22.43 43.77
CA ALA A 14 -4.37 -21.18 43.65
C ALA A 14 -5.58 -21.47 42.76
N LEU A 15 -6.75 -21.60 43.39
CA LEU A 15 -8.05 -21.50 42.74
C LEU A 15 -8.11 -20.13 42.05
N ILE A 16 -7.66 -20.08 40.80
CA ILE A 16 -8.09 -19.06 39.86
C ILE A 16 -9.61 -19.24 39.79
N PRO A 17 -10.43 -18.22 40.14
CA PRO A 17 -11.81 -18.29 39.75
C PRO A 17 -11.77 -18.33 38.23
N ALA A 18 -12.09 -19.48 37.66
CA ALA A 18 -12.51 -19.56 36.28
C ALA A 18 -13.53 -18.43 36.13
N ALA A 19 -13.19 -17.41 35.36
CA ALA A 19 -14.19 -16.48 34.87
C ALA A 19 -15.12 -17.36 34.05
N VAL A 20 -16.15 -17.89 34.71
CA VAL A 20 -17.32 -18.46 34.06
C VAL A 20 -17.75 -17.35 33.12
N SER A 21 -17.48 -17.57 31.84
CA SER A 21 -18.01 -16.79 30.73
C SER A 21 -19.52 -16.79 30.89
N ALA A 22 -20.02 -15.79 31.63
CA ALA A 22 -21.45 -15.57 31.74
C ALA A 22 -21.96 -15.37 30.32
N GLN A 23 -23.00 -16.12 29.94
CA GLN A 23 -23.65 -15.93 28.65
C GLN A 23 -24.02 -14.44 28.49
N PRO A 24 -23.89 -13.85 27.28
CA PRO A 24 -24.34 -12.50 27.02
C PRO A 24 -25.81 -12.39 27.42
N LYS A 25 -26.08 -11.58 28.45
CA LYS A 25 -27.45 -11.37 28.95
C LYS A 25 -28.21 -10.41 28.02
N GLU A 26 -29.52 -10.61 27.95
CA GLU A 26 -30.44 -9.71 27.26
C GLU A 26 -30.23 -8.24 27.70
N PRO A 27 -30.09 -7.28 26.75
CA PRO A 27 -29.99 -5.88 27.10
C PRO A 27 -31.27 -5.39 27.80
N ALA A 28 -31.12 -4.58 28.85
CA ALA A 28 -32.26 -3.98 29.54
C ALA A 28 -33.11 -3.13 28.57
N GLY A 29 -34.43 -3.38 28.51
CA GLY A 29 -35.37 -2.61 27.69
C GLY A 29 -35.75 -3.23 26.34
N MET A 30 -35.23 -4.43 26.01
CA MET A 30 -35.64 -5.15 24.81
C MET A 30 -37.12 -5.57 24.88
N LYS A 31 -37.92 -5.18 23.87
CA LYS A 31 -39.39 -5.41 23.84
C LYS A 31 -39.78 -6.75 23.24
N GLU A 32 -38.98 -7.24 22.30
CA GLU A 32 -39.18 -8.48 21.56
C GLU A 32 -37.82 -9.11 21.28
N LYS A 33 -37.77 -10.44 21.20
CA LYS A 33 -36.57 -11.13 20.72
C LYS A 33 -36.23 -10.72 19.29
N VAL A 34 -34.92 -10.62 19.03
CA VAL A 34 -34.35 -10.44 17.70
C VAL A 34 -34.52 -11.74 16.91
N ARG A 35 -35.23 -11.67 15.79
CA ARG A 35 -35.38 -12.77 14.82
C ARG A 35 -34.53 -12.45 13.60
N LEU A 36 -33.42 -13.17 13.44
CA LEU A 36 -32.43 -12.89 12.41
C LEU A 36 -32.86 -13.41 11.04
N ILE A 37 -32.58 -12.60 10.03
CA ILE A 37 -32.58 -12.97 8.62
C ILE A 37 -31.15 -12.80 8.11
N THR A 38 -30.51 -13.88 7.66
CA THR A 38 -29.23 -13.80 6.95
C THR A 38 -29.49 -13.72 5.46
N LEU A 39 -29.05 -12.64 4.82
CA LEU A 39 -29.27 -12.40 3.40
C LEU A 39 -27.96 -12.50 2.61
N ASP A 40 -27.95 -13.37 1.59
CA ASP A 40 -26.87 -13.57 0.62
C ASP A 40 -25.47 -13.65 1.28
N PRO A 41 -25.25 -14.60 2.23
CA PRO A 41 -24.01 -14.68 2.97
C PRO A 41 -22.87 -15.17 2.08
N GLY A 42 -21.88 -14.29 1.84
CA GLY A 42 -20.68 -14.59 1.05
C GLY A 42 -19.36 -14.33 1.78
N HIS A 43 -19.44 -13.93 3.05
CA HIS A 43 -18.27 -13.64 3.88
C HIS A 43 -18.44 -14.22 5.30
N PHE A 44 -17.32 -14.53 5.96
CA PHE A 44 -17.38 -15.25 7.25
C PHE A 44 -18.05 -14.44 8.38
N HIS A 45 -18.01 -13.10 8.30
CA HIS A 45 -18.69 -12.19 9.21
C HIS A 45 -20.20 -12.44 9.31
N ALA A 46 -20.87 -12.91 8.24
CA ALA A 46 -22.30 -13.27 8.28
C ALA A 46 -22.60 -14.31 9.37
N ALA A 47 -21.67 -15.24 9.60
CA ALA A 47 -21.81 -16.27 10.63
C ALA A 47 -21.37 -15.78 12.01
N LEU A 48 -20.48 -14.78 12.10
CA LEU A 48 -19.93 -14.34 13.38
C LEU A 48 -20.97 -13.71 14.31
N VAL A 49 -22.05 -13.13 13.77
CA VAL A 49 -23.21 -12.69 14.58
C VAL A 49 -23.82 -13.86 15.38
N GLN A 50 -23.67 -15.09 14.87
CA GLN A 50 -24.17 -16.33 15.46
C GLN A 50 -23.05 -17.15 16.13
N LYS A 51 -21.87 -16.57 16.40
CA LYS A 51 -20.75 -17.34 16.98
C LYS A 51 -21.06 -17.84 18.41
N GLN A 52 -21.91 -17.13 19.16
CA GLN A 52 -22.32 -17.49 20.51
C GLN A 52 -23.84 -17.33 20.63
N MET A 53 -24.47 -18.09 21.53
CA MET A 53 -25.88 -17.86 21.88
C MET A 53 -26.03 -16.56 22.66
N ASN A 54 -27.12 -15.85 22.38
CA ASN A 54 -27.53 -14.65 23.11
C ASN A 54 -29.03 -14.77 23.36
N ASP A 55 -29.46 -14.62 24.62
CA ASP A 55 -30.86 -14.82 25.03
C ASP A 55 -31.83 -13.83 24.36
N ALA A 56 -31.30 -12.67 23.93
CA ALA A 56 -31.99 -11.66 23.15
C ALA A 56 -32.36 -12.12 21.73
N ILE A 57 -31.73 -13.18 21.21
CA ILE A 57 -31.88 -13.63 19.82
C ILE A 57 -32.64 -14.96 19.79
N ASP A 58 -33.64 -15.05 18.92
CA ASP A 58 -34.36 -16.29 18.63
C ASP A 58 -33.42 -17.30 17.94
N PRO A 59 -33.35 -18.56 18.40
CA PRO A 59 -32.47 -19.56 17.80
C PRO A 59 -32.85 -19.91 16.35
N VAL A 60 -34.07 -19.61 15.88
CA VAL A 60 -34.48 -19.82 14.50
C VAL A 60 -34.00 -18.67 13.62
N VAL A 61 -33.17 -18.98 12.63
CA VAL A 61 -32.60 -18.00 11.69
C VAL A 61 -33.00 -18.35 10.27
N HIS A 62 -33.61 -17.39 9.57
CA HIS A 62 -33.97 -17.58 8.17
C HIS A 62 -32.82 -17.14 7.26
N VAL A 63 -32.42 -17.98 6.31
CA VAL A 63 -31.34 -17.68 5.35
C VAL A 63 -31.92 -17.58 3.95
N TYR A 64 -31.77 -16.44 3.30
CA TYR A 64 -32.20 -16.22 1.90
C TYR A 64 -30.97 -15.95 1.05
N ALA A 65 -30.72 -16.80 0.06
CA ALA A 65 -29.52 -16.71 -0.78
C ALA A 65 -29.72 -17.45 -2.10
N PRO A 66 -28.92 -17.18 -3.14
CA PRO A 66 -28.83 -18.09 -4.26
C PRO A 66 -28.19 -19.42 -3.81
N ALA A 67 -28.52 -20.51 -4.49
CA ALA A 67 -27.81 -21.77 -4.29
C ALA A 67 -26.35 -21.63 -4.78
N GLY A 68 -25.37 -22.06 -3.97
CA GLY A 68 -23.96 -21.95 -4.34
C GLY A 68 -23.00 -22.25 -3.19
N GLU A 69 -21.70 -22.12 -3.48
CA GLU A 69 -20.62 -22.38 -2.52
C GLU A 69 -20.67 -21.45 -1.30
N ASP A 70 -20.99 -20.17 -1.52
CA ASP A 70 -21.09 -19.15 -0.46
C ASP A 70 -22.11 -19.54 0.62
N LEU A 71 -23.32 -19.94 0.20
CA LEU A 71 -24.36 -20.46 1.09
C LEU A 71 -23.91 -21.73 1.84
N GLN A 72 -23.28 -22.67 1.13
CA GLN A 72 -22.79 -23.91 1.74
C GLN A 72 -21.72 -23.65 2.80
N GLN A 73 -20.79 -22.74 2.52
CA GLN A 73 -19.76 -22.34 3.49
C GLN A 73 -20.36 -21.65 4.72
N HIS A 74 -21.43 -20.84 4.55
CA HIS A 74 -22.15 -20.26 5.67
C HIS A 74 -22.80 -21.33 6.54
N ILE A 75 -23.56 -22.26 5.94
CA ILE A 75 -24.23 -23.37 6.66
C ILE A 75 -23.20 -24.20 7.43
N ALA A 76 -22.13 -24.64 6.77
CA ALA A 76 -21.08 -25.45 7.40
C ALA A 76 -20.43 -24.72 8.59
N ARG A 77 -20.29 -23.39 8.53
CA ARG A 77 -19.75 -22.60 9.63
C ARG A 77 -20.70 -22.54 10.82
N ILE A 78 -22.01 -22.37 10.59
CA ILE A 78 -23.02 -22.42 11.65
C ILE A 78 -23.10 -23.82 12.27
N GLU A 79 -23.06 -24.87 11.46
CA GLU A 79 -22.99 -26.25 11.94
C GLU A 79 -21.76 -26.47 12.82
N SER A 80 -20.61 -25.93 12.43
CA SER A 80 -19.38 -26.02 13.24
C SER A 80 -19.52 -25.32 14.60
N PHE A 81 -20.30 -24.25 14.70
CA PHE A 81 -20.60 -23.59 15.98
C PHE A 81 -21.58 -24.42 16.81
N ASN A 82 -22.55 -25.07 16.18
CA ASN A 82 -23.52 -25.92 16.86
C ASN A 82 -22.88 -27.21 17.40
N SER A 83 -21.89 -27.76 16.70
CA SER A 83 -21.28 -29.04 17.04
C SER A 83 -19.97 -28.94 17.83
N ARG A 84 -19.48 -27.74 18.17
CA ARG A 84 -18.21 -27.58 18.88
C ARG A 84 -18.31 -28.04 20.34
N ALA A 85 -17.18 -28.49 20.90
CA ALA A 85 -17.13 -28.99 22.27
C ALA A 85 -17.33 -27.88 23.33
N GLU A 86 -16.77 -26.70 23.10
CA GLU A 86 -16.82 -25.58 24.05
C GLU A 86 -17.94 -24.60 23.70
N GLN A 87 -18.90 -24.44 24.61
CA GLN A 87 -20.05 -23.53 24.45
C GLN A 87 -20.77 -23.71 23.09
N PRO A 88 -21.29 -24.91 22.77
CA PRO A 88 -22.00 -25.12 21.52
C PRO A 88 -23.19 -24.17 21.38
N THR A 89 -23.43 -23.71 20.15
CA THR A 89 -24.67 -23.01 19.82
C THR A 89 -25.77 -24.01 19.47
N HIS A 90 -27.01 -23.54 19.26
CA HIS A 90 -28.12 -24.38 18.82
C HIS A 90 -29.01 -23.65 17.81
N TRP A 91 -28.38 -22.96 16.86
CA TRP A 91 -29.08 -22.24 15.79
C TRP A 91 -29.81 -23.20 14.85
N GLU A 92 -31.06 -22.89 14.55
CA GLU A 92 -31.91 -23.62 13.60
C GLU A 92 -32.04 -22.81 12.30
N LEU A 93 -31.28 -23.21 11.27
CA LEU A 93 -31.34 -22.53 9.98
C LEU A 93 -32.58 -22.97 9.17
N LYS A 94 -33.40 -22.01 8.73
CA LYS A 94 -34.44 -22.18 7.71
C LYS A 94 -33.95 -21.59 6.39
N VAL A 95 -33.44 -22.45 5.51
CA VAL A 95 -32.76 -22.04 4.28
C VAL A 95 -33.73 -21.94 3.10
N HIS A 96 -33.68 -20.82 2.39
CA HIS A 96 -34.47 -20.50 1.20
C HIS A 96 -33.50 -20.22 0.04
N ALA A 97 -33.18 -21.28 -0.72
CA ALA A 97 -32.15 -21.26 -1.76
C ALA A 97 -32.78 -21.23 -3.16
N GLN A 98 -33.11 -20.05 -3.66
CA GLN A 98 -33.85 -19.85 -4.92
C GLN A 98 -33.39 -18.58 -5.65
N PRO A 99 -33.58 -18.47 -6.98
CA PRO A 99 -33.10 -17.30 -7.74
C PRO A 99 -33.71 -15.96 -7.29
N ASP A 100 -34.97 -15.94 -6.89
CA ASP A 100 -35.75 -14.79 -6.40
C ASP A 100 -35.73 -14.67 -4.86
N PHE A 101 -34.63 -15.10 -4.23
CA PHE A 101 -34.49 -15.13 -2.77
C PHE A 101 -34.73 -13.78 -2.10
N PHE A 102 -34.34 -12.68 -2.74
CA PHE A 102 -34.47 -11.35 -2.15
C PHE A 102 -35.92 -10.88 -2.16
N GLU A 103 -36.61 -11.00 -3.29
CA GLU A 103 -38.03 -10.70 -3.44
C GLU A 103 -38.88 -11.53 -2.49
N GLN A 104 -38.55 -12.82 -2.35
CA GLN A 104 -39.23 -13.70 -1.42
C GLN A 104 -38.96 -13.33 0.04
N MET A 105 -37.74 -12.93 0.41
CA MET A 105 -37.42 -12.43 1.75
C MET A 105 -38.26 -11.21 2.13
N ILE A 106 -38.39 -10.26 1.22
CA ILE A 106 -39.19 -9.03 1.40
C ILE A 106 -40.69 -9.34 1.54
N LYS A 107 -41.17 -10.41 0.89
CA LYS A 107 -42.55 -10.89 1.01
C LYS A 107 -42.80 -11.61 2.33
N ASP A 108 -41.90 -12.50 2.73
CA ASP A 108 -42.10 -13.38 3.89
C ASP A 108 -41.86 -12.66 5.23
N ARG A 109 -40.87 -11.76 5.29
CA ARG A 109 -40.47 -11.00 6.48
C ARG A 109 -40.46 -11.84 7.77
N PRO A 110 -39.76 -12.99 7.81
CA PRO A 110 -39.84 -13.91 8.94
C PRO A 110 -39.15 -13.39 10.22
N GLY A 111 -38.43 -12.28 10.14
CA GLY A 111 -37.65 -11.70 11.23
C GLY A 111 -37.75 -10.18 11.28
N ASN A 112 -36.96 -9.57 12.16
CA ASN A 112 -36.95 -8.12 12.40
C ASN A 112 -35.56 -7.47 12.24
N VAL A 113 -34.51 -8.28 12.04
CA VAL A 113 -33.14 -7.81 11.77
C VAL A 113 -32.55 -8.60 10.61
N VAL A 114 -32.07 -7.90 9.58
CA VAL A 114 -31.35 -8.48 8.45
C VAL A 114 -29.85 -8.31 8.64
N VAL A 115 -29.10 -9.42 8.56
CA VAL A 115 -27.64 -9.46 8.58
C VAL A 115 -27.13 -9.64 7.16
N ILE A 116 -26.27 -8.72 6.70
CA ILE A 116 -25.76 -8.72 5.32
C ILE A 116 -24.23 -8.69 5.34
N SER A 117 -23.58 -9.77 4.88
CA SER A 117 -22.11 -9.82 4.75
C SER A 117 -21.71 -10.84 3.67
N GLY A 118 -21.03 -10.37 2.63
CA GLY A 118 -20.83 -11.09 1.37
C GLY A 118 -20.58 -10.11 0.23
N ASN A 119 -20.96 -10.49 -0.98
CA ASN A 119 -20.78 -9.72 -2.20
C ASN A 119 -21.30 -8.26 -2.05
N ASN A 120 -20.46 -7.29 -2.39
CA ASN A 120 -20.75 -5.87 -2.16
C ASN A 120 -21.49 -5.20 -3.33
N SER A 121 -21.62 -5.86 -4.50
CA SER A 121 -22.32 -5.33 -5.68
C SER A 121 -23.78 -4.99 -5.43
N ARG A 122 -24.52 -5.87 -4.74
CA ARG A 122 -25.95 -5.68 -4.43
C ARG A 122 -26.21 -5.29 -2.98
N LYS A 123 -25.17 -5.17 -2.14
CA LYS A 123 -25.34 -4.92 -0.69
C LYS A 123 -26.20 -3.69 -0.42
N THR A 124 -25.98 -2.60 -1.13
CA THR A 124 -26.74 -1.35 -0.96
C THR A 124 -28.20 -1.48 -1.41
N GLU A 125 -28.46 -2.26 -2.46
CA GLU A 125 -29.83 -2.61 -2.89
C GLU A 125 -30.55 -3.42 -1.81
N TYR A 126 -29.88 -4.42 -1.26
CA TYR A 126 -30.41 -5.25 -0.18
C TYR A 126 -30.70 -4.45 1.09
N ILE A 127 -29.79 -3.56 1.48
CA ILE A 127 -29.98 -2.63 2.60
C ILE A 127 -31.24 -1.78 2.37
N ALA A 128 -31.34 -1.12 1.21
CA ALA A 128 -32.47 -0.24 0.91
C ALA A 128 -33.81 -1.00 0.93
N GLY A 129 -33.89 -2.15 0.26
CA GLY A 129 -35.12 -2.94 0.22
C GLY A 129 -35.54 -3.50 1.59
N ALA A 130 -34.58 -3.93 2.42
CA ALA A 130 -34.89 -4.38 3.79
C ALA A 130 -35.43 -3.24 4.66
N ILE A 131 -34.82 -2.05 4.57
CA ILE A 131 -35.30 -0.85 5.26
C ILE A 131 -36.69 -0.44 4.75
N ASP A 132 -36.92 -0.47 3.43
CA ASP A 132 -38.23 -0.20 2.82
C ASP A 132 -39.32 -1.16 3.33
N ALA A 133 -38.96 -2.42 3.57
CA ALA A 133 -39.83 -3.43 4.17
C ALA A 133 -40.07 -3.24 5.67
N GLY A 134 -39.41 -2.28 6.32
CA GLY A 134 -39.53 -2.00 7.75
C GLY A 134 -38.71 -2.95 8.63
N LEU A 135 -37.59 -3.47 8.12
CA LEU A 135 -36.68 -4.33 8.86
C LEU A 135 -35.46 -3.52 9.33
N ASN A 136 -34.92 -3.84 10.51
CA ASN A 136 -33.62 -3.31 10.91
C ASN A 136 -32.50 -4.02 10.13
N VAL A 137 -31.35 -3.38 9.97
CA VAL A 137 -30.22 -3.92 9.20
C VAL A 137 -28.91 -3.76 9.95
N LEU A 138 -28.16 -4.87 10.05
CA LEU A 138 -26.75 -4.92 10.43
C LEU A 138 -25.95 -5.38 9.22
N ALA A 139 -25.22 -4.46 8.58
CA ALA A 139 -24.49 -4.74 7.35
C ALA A 139 -22.97 -4.63 7.56
N ASP A 140 -22.24 -5.60 7.06
CA ASP A 140 -20.78 -5.52 7.01
C ASP A 140 -20.33 -4.45 6.02
N LYS A 141 -19.14 -3.89 6.24
CA LYS A 141 -18.53 -2.92 5.33
C LYS A 141 -18.13 -3.59 4.01
N PRO A 142 -17.98 -2.80 2.94
CA PRO A 142 -18.51 -1.45 2.75
C PRO A 142 -20.01 -1.50 2.39
N MET A 143 -20.80 -0.57 2.93
CA MET A 143 -22.22 -0.41 2.54
C MET A 143 -22.41 0.29 1.19
N ALA A 144 -21.37 0.94 0.65
CA ALA A 144 -21.36 1.54 -0.68
C ALA A 144 -19.96 1.44 -1.31
N ILE A 145 -19.90 1.00 -2.58
CA ILE A 145 -18.63 0.81 -3.32
C ILE A 145 -18.48 1.74 -4.54
N ASN A 146 -19.52 2.51 -4.86
CA ASN A 146 -19.52 3.49 -5.94
C ASN A 146 -20.46 4.67 -5.61
N PRO A 147 -20.40 5.78 -6.36
CA PRO A 147 -21.21 6.98 -6.07
C PRO A 147 -22.73 6.74 -6.05
N ASP A 148 -23.26 5.88 -6.91
CA ASP A 148 -24.70 5.58 -6.97
C ASP A 148 -25.15 4.81 -5.72
N HIS A 149 -24.30 3.91 -5.23
CA HIS A 149 -24.53 3.22 -3.97
C HIS A 149 -24.56 4.20 -2.80
N LEU A 150 -23.68 5.20 -2.75
CA LEU A 150 -23.74 6.21 -1.70
C LEU A 150 -25.06 6.98 -1.70
N GLN A 151 -25.55 7.40 -2.88
CA GLN A 151 -26.84 8.08 -2.99
C GLN A 151 -27.98 7.20 -2.47
N ARG A 152 -28.00 5.92 -2.86
CA ARG A 152 -28.98 4.96 -2.36
C ARG A 152 -28.87 4.73 -0.85
N LEU A 153 -27.64 4.65 -0.31
CA LEU A 153 -27.39 4.46 1.10
C LEU A 153 -27.90 5.64 1.94
N ILE A 154 -27.70 6.88 1.47
CA ILE A 154 -28.26 8.08 2.11
C ILE A 154 -29.79 7.99 2.15
N GLY A 155 -30.43 7.63 1.03
CA GLY A 155 -31.88 7.40 0.99
C GLY A 155 -32.37 6.29 1.93
N ALA A 156 -31.55 5.24 2.12
CA ALA A 156 -31.85 4.17 3.07
C ALA A 156 -31.80 4.68 4.53
N PHE A 157 -30.81 5.50 4.91
CA PHE A 157 -30.78 6.13 6.24
C PHE A 157 -31.99 7.04 6.48
N GLU A 158 -32.37 7.87 5.50
CA GLU A 158 -33.56 8.72 5.59
C GLU A 158 -34.84 7.88 5.79
N THR A 159 -34.95 6.76 5.09
CA THR A 159 -36.11 5.87 5.19
C THR A 159 -36.11 5.09 6.51
N ALA A 160 -34.95 4.66 6.99
CA ALA A 160 -34.78 4.02 8.29
C ALA A 160 -35.32 4.93 9.40
N LYS A 161 -34.95 6.21 9.38
CA LYS A 161 -35.45 7.23 10.29
C LYS A 161 -36.97 7.42 10.21
N LYS A 162 -37.54 7.49 8.99
CA LYS A 162 -39.00 7.62 8.79
C LYS A 162 -39.77 6.41 9.32
N LYS A 163 -39.20 5.21 9.24
CA LYS A 163 -39.82 3.95 9.68
C LYS A 163 -39.52 3.58 11.13
N GLY A 164 -38.58 4.28 11.78
CA GLY A 164 -38.16 3.96 13.14
C GLY A 164 -37.38 2.65 13.24
N VAL A 165 -36.63 2.29 12.20
CA VAL A 165 -35.74 1.12 12.17
C VAL A 165 -34.27 1.55 12.14
N LEU A 166 -33.36 0.67 12.55
CA LEU A 166 -31.93 0.95 12.63
C LEU A 166 -31.17 0.34 11.45
N LEU A 167 -30.31 1.14 10.83
CA LEU A 167 -29.30 0.73 9.86
C LEU A 167 -27.91 0.96 10.48
N TYR A 168 -27.10 -0.08 10.61
CA TYR A 168 -25.79 0.00 11.24
C TYR A 168 -24.74 -0.83 10.51
N ASP A 169 -23.50 -0.33 10.47
CA ASP A 169 -22.37 -1.08 9.93
C ASP A 169 -21.42 -1.65 10.99
N VAL A 170 -20.52 -2.52 10.56
CA VAL A 170 -19.64 -3.27 11.46
C VAL A 170 -18.22 -2.70 11.48
N MET A 171 -17.87 -1.96 12.54
CA MET A 171 -16.56 -1.33 12.74
C MET A 171 -15.77 -1.98 13.91
N PRO A 172 -15.25 -3.21 13.76
CA PRO A 172 -14.57 -3.94 14.83
C PRO A 172 -13.28 -3.26 15.32
N GLU A 173 -12.59 -2.53 14.46
CA GLU A 173 -11.33 -1.85 14.81
C GLU A 173 -11.46 -0.81 15.93
N ARG A 174 -12.68 -0.32 16.21
CA ARG A 174 -12.98 0.53 17.38
C ARG A 174 -12.72 -0.19 18.72
N TYR A 175 -12.73 -1.52 18.73
CA TYR A 175 -12.53 -2.36 19.91
C TYR A 175 -11.13 -2.94 20.03
N GLU A 176 -10.28 -2.73 19.01
CA GLU A 176 -8.87 -3.03 19.14
C GLU A 176 -8.27 -2.08 20.19
N ILE A 177 -7.49 -2.65 21.12
CA ILE A 177 -7.09 -1.96 22.34
C ILE A 177 -6.13 -0.79 22.07
N THR A 178 -5.22 -0.89 21.10
CA THR A 178 -4.34 0.24 20.77
C THR A 178 -5.11 1.41 20.16
N ASN A 179 -6.10 1.15 19.30
CA ASN A 179 -7.00 2.19 18.79
C ASN A 179 -7.84 2.83 19.90
N THR A 180 -8.35 2.02 20.83
CA THR A 180 -9.10 2.49 22.00
C THR A 180 -8.24 3.40 22.87
N LEU A 181 -7.02 2.98 23.22
CA LEU A 181 -6.11 3.78 24.05
C LEU A 181 -5.57 5.01 23.31
N GLN A 182 -5.38 4.95 21.99
CA GLN A 182 -5.05 6.13 21.18
C GLN A 182 -6.18 7.17 21.25
N ARG A 183 -7.46 6.76 21.18
CA ARG A 183 -8.61 7.63 21.39
C ARG A 183 -8.62 8.21 22.80
N GLU A 184 -8.47 7.40 23.85
CA GLU A 184 -8.52 7.89 25.23
C GLU A 184 -7.40 8.88 25.54
N LEU A 185 -6.16 8.60 25.10
CA LEU A 185 -5.03 9.52 25.30
C LEU A 185 -5.20 10.82 24.51
N SER A 186 -5.83 10.80 23.32
CA SER A 186 -6.09 12.02 22.54
C SER A 186 -7.03 13.01 23.25
N ARG A 187 -7.79 12.54 24.25
CA ARG A 187 -8.71 13.36 25.05
C ARG A 187 -8.04 13.98 26.27
N VAL A 188 -6.80 13.60 26.58
CA VAL A 188 -6.06 14.12 27.72
C VAL A 188 -5.23 15.33 27.28
N GLU A 189 -5.78 16.53 27.41
CA GLU A 189 -5.17 17.79 26.95
C GLU A 189 -3.79 18.06 27.60
N GLU A 190 -3.56 17.59 28.83
CA GLU A 190 -2.27 17.73 29.49
C GLU A 190 -1.16 16.92 28.79
N VAL A 191 -1.49 15.78 28.19
CA VAL A 191 -0.57 14.90 27.47
C VAL A 191 -0.54 15.23 25.98
N PHE A 192 -1.71 15.19 25.33
CA PHE A 192 -1.82 15.32 23.88
C PHE A 192 -1.82 16.79 23.43
N GLY A 193 -2.34 17.70 24.26
CA GLY A 193 -2.67 19.04 23.83
C GLY A 193 -3.90 19.03 22.94
N THR A 194 -3.82 19.74 21.81
CA THR A 194 -4.89 19.77 20.80
C THR A 194 -4.42 19.13 19.50
N LEU A 195 -5.35 18.53 18.75
CA LEU A 195 -5.04 18.00 17.42
C LEU A 195 -4.51 19.13 16.51
N VAL A 196 -3.32 18.95 15.94
CA VAL A 196 -2.75 19.94 15.02
C VAL A 196 -3.53 19.96 13.70
N LYS A 197 -3.35 21.01 12.89
CA LYS A 197 -3.96 21.09 11.57
C LYS A 197 -3.24 20.23 10.54
N GLY A 198 -1.90 20.15 10.61
CA GLY A 198 -1.07 19.41 9.67
C GLY A 198 -1.08 20.02 8.26
N THR A 199 -0.25 19.45 7.38
CA THR A 199 -0.22 19.77 5.94
C THR A 199 -0.38 18.50 5.11
N VAL A 200 -0.37 18.60 3.79
CA VAL A 200 -0.41 17.41 2.91
C VAL A 200 0.87 16.58 3.06
N GLU A 201 2.01 17.25 3.24
CA GLU A 201 3.33 16.65 3.41
C GLU A 201 3.50 16.06 4.81
N GLU A 202 2.93 16.71 5.82
CA GLU A 202 2.90 16.23 7.21
C GLU A 202 1.47 16.23 7.79
N PRO A 203 0.68 15.19 7.49
CA PRO A 203 -0.71 15.10 7.96
C PRO A 203 -0.79 15.04 9.49
N ALA A 204 -1.80 15.73 10.04
CA ALA A 204 -2.12 15.65 11.47
C ALA A 204 -2.48 14.22 11.89
N ILE A 205 -3.14 13.47 10.99
CA ILE A 205 -3.50 12.08 11.21
C ILE A 205 -3.03 11.26 10.00
N THR A 206 -2.36 10.15 10.24
CA THR A 206 -1.98 9.19 9.20
C THR A 206 -2.39 7.79 9.65
N LYS A 207 -3.10 7.04 8.81
CA LYS A 207 -3.42 5.62 9.04
C LYS A 207 -3.08 4.82 7.79
N GLU A 208 -2.17 3.87 7.92
CA GLU A 208 -1.68 3.04 6.82
C GLU A 208 -1.85 1.57 7.18
N SER A 209 -2.34 0.76 6.24
CA SER A 209 -2.50 -0.69 6.48
C SER A 209 -2.05 -1.50 5.28
N VAL A 210 -1.33 -2.59 5.56
CA VAL A 210 -0.87 -3.55 4.54
C VAL A 210 -1.51 -4.90 4.83
N HIS A 211 -2.32 -5.36 3.89
CA HIS A 211 -3.01 -6.63 3.90
C HIS A 211 -2.46 -7.59 2.85
N HIS A 212 -2.82 -8.86 3.01
CA HIS A 212 -2.40 -9.92 2.11
C HIS A 212 -3.59 -10.76 1.64
N PHE A 213 -3.71 -10.96 0.32
CA PHE A 213 -4.77 -11.77 -0.28
C PHE A 213 -4.72 -13.22 0.22
N PHE A 214 -3.54 -13.82 0.20
CA PHE A 214 -3.29 -15.16 0.69
C PHE A 214 -2.88 -15.12 2.17
N LYS A 215 -3.57 -15.94 2.97
CA LYS A 215 -3.24 -16.19 4.38
C LYS A 215 -3.32 -17.68 4.66
N GLN A 216 -2.45 -18.17 5.54
CA GLN A 216 -2.59 -19.50 6.12
C GLN A 216 -3.28 -19.39 7.49
N VAL A 217 -4.29 -20.22 7.70
CA VAL A 217 -5.01 -20.33 8.97
C VAL A 217 -5.06 -21.80 9.34
N ALA A 218 -4.51 -22.15 10.52
CA ALA A 218 -4.42 -23.53 11.01
C ALA A 218 -3.83 -24.53 9.98
N GLY A 219 -2.78 -24.12 9.27
CA GLY A 219 -2.09 -24.96 8.27
C GLY A 219 -2.82 -25.08 6.92
N SER A 220 -3.97 -24.44 6.74
CA SER A 220 -4.73 -24.44 5.50
C SER A 220 -4.81 -23.03 4.88
N PRO A 221 -4.79 -22.92 3.54
CA PRO A 221 -5.14 -21.67 2.86
C PRO A 221 -6.51 -21.15 3.26
N LEU A 222 -6.58 -19.87 3.67
CA LEU A 222 -7.84 -19.16 3.75
C LEU A 222 -8.34 -18.93 2.32
N LYS A 223 -9.33 -19.72 1.90
CA LYS A 223 -9.95 -19.58 0.57
C LYS A 223 -10.73 -18.29 0.47
N ARG A 224 -10.65 -17.64 -0.70
CA ARG A 224 -11.48 -16.49 -1.07
C ARG A 224 -12.30 -16.83 -2.31
N PRO A 225 -13.56 -16.38 -2.39
CA PRO A 225 -14.34 -16.56 -3.60
C PRO A 225 -13.72 -15.76 -4.75
N ALA A 226 -13.87 -16.25 -5.99
CA ALA A 226 -13.28 -15.58 -7.15
C ALA A 226 -13.81 -14.15 -7.37
N TRP A 227 -15.08 -13.90 -7.01
CA TRP A 227 -15.67 -12.56 -7.08
C TRP A 227 -15.02 -11.54 -6.14
N PHE A 228 -14.27 -11.97 -5.11
CA PHE A 228 -13.48 -11.08 -4.25
C PHE A 228 -12.43 -10.29 -5.05
N PHE A 229 -11.96 -10.85 -6.17
CA PHE A 229 -10.97 -10.22 -7.04
C PHE A 229 -11.59 -9.37 -8.16
N ASP A 230 -12.93 -9.35 -8.25
CA ASP A 230 -13.66 -8.46 -9.14
C ASP A 230 -14.09 -7.22 -8.36
N VAL A 231 -13.44 -6.10 -8.60
CA VAL A 231 -13.70 -4.85 -7.86
C VAL A 231 -15.07 -4.24 -8.15
N THR A 232 -15.81 -4.75 -9.16
CA THR A 232 -17.22 -4.40 -9.36
C THR A 232 -18.15 -5.14 -8.39
N GLN A 233 -17.66 -6.22 -7.77
CA GLN A 233 -18.37 -7.05 -6.81
C GLN A 233 -17.88 -6.84 -5.37
N GLU A 234 -16.57 -6.86 -5.13
CA GLU A 234 -15.99 -6.56 -3.81
C GLU A 234 -15.93 -5.05 -3.53
N GLY A 235 -15.72 -4.24 -4.55
CA GLY A 235 -15.23 -2.88 -4.38
C GLY A 235 -13.70 -2.82 -4.43
N GLU A 236 -13.16 -1.67 -4.83
CA GLU A 236 -11.72 -1.44 -4.83
C GLU A 236 -11.15 -1.28 -3.43
N GLY A 237 -9.83 -1.46 -3.29
CA GLY A 237 -9.14 -1.24 -2.02
C GLY A 237 -9.38 0.16 -1.45
N ILE A 238 -9.47 1.18 -2.32
CA ILE A 238 -9.74 2.57 -1.91
C ILE A 238 -11.12 2.76 -1.25
N VAL A 239 -12.07 1.83 -1.45
CA VAL A 239 -13.43 1.88 -0.85
C VAL A 239 -13.71 0.80 0.19
N ASP A 240 -12.91 -0.26 0.22
CA ASP A 240 -13.15 -1.40 1.10
C ASP A 240 -12.55 -1.19 2.52
N VAL A 241 -11.30 -1.61 2.75
CA VAL A 241 -10.62 -1.52 4.05
C VAL A 241 -10.48 -0.08 4.55
N THR A 242 -10.35 0.89 3.65
CA THR A 242 -10.29 2.33 4.01
C THR A 242 -11.52 2.78 4.79
N THR A 243 -12.64 2.04 4.72
CA THR A 243 -13.80 2.23 5.59
C THR A 243 -13.41 2.22 7.07
N HIS A 244 -12.62 1.25 7.52
CA HIS A 244 -12.13 1.21 8.90
C HIS A 244 -11.19 2.37 9.21
N LEU A 245 -10.32 2.74 8.28
CA LEU A 245 -9.34 3.80 8.51
C LEU A 245 -10.00 5.16 8.64
N VAL A 246 -10.96 5.48 7.76
CA VAL A 246 -11.76 6.72 7.83
C VAL A 246 -12.61 6.73 9.11
N ASP A 247 -13.23 5.60 9.48
CA ASP A 247 -13.96 5.46 10.74
C ASP A 247 -13.06 5.77 11.95
N LEU A 248 -11.86 5.18 12.01
CA LEU A 248 -10.91 5.42 13.10
C LEU A 248 -10.38 6.85 13.14
N VAL A 249 -10.26 7.54 12.00
CA VAL A 249 -9.95 8.99 11.98
C VAL A 249 -11.08 9.76 12.67
N GLN A 250 -12.33 9.51 12.28
CA GLN A 250 -13.50 10.18 12.85
C GLN A 250 -13.68 9.85 14.34
N TRP A 251 -13.73 8.56 14.67
CA TRP A 251 -13.98 8.05 16.03
C TRP A 251 -12.83 8.35 17.00
N GLY A 252 -11.59 8.25 16.52
CA GLY A 252 -10.39 8.48 17.32
C GLY A 252 -10.12 9.96 17.58
N ALA A 253 -10.14 10.80 16.55
CA ALA A 253 -9.74 12.20 16.67
C ALA A 253 -10.90 13.18 16.93
N PHE A 254 -12.14 12.79 16.63
CA PHE A 254 -13.33 13.62 16.83
C PHE A 254 -14.40 12.85 17.62
N PRO A 255 -14.06 12.32 18.81
CA PRO A 255 -14.93 11.43 19.56
C PRO A 255 -16.29 12.10 19.84
N GLU A 256 -17.36 11.40 19.47
CA GLU A 256 -18.77 11.80 19.70
C GLU A 256 -19.19 13.10 19.00
N GLN A 257 -18.35 13.65 18.12
CA GLN A 257 -18.70 14.82 17.32
C GLN A 257 -19.41 14.39 16.03
N ILE A 258 -20.47 15.12 15.68
CA ILE A 258 -21.11 15.01 14.37
C ILE A 258 -20.17 15.57 13.31
N ILE A 259 -19.93 14.79 12.26
CA ILE A 259 -19.18 15.19 11.06
C ILE A 259 -20.18 15.48 9.95
N ARG A 260 -20.16 16.70 9.42
CA ARG A 260 -21.04 17.12 8.32
C ARG A 260 -20.28 17.03 7.00
N PRO A 261 -20.66 16.12 6.07
CA PRO A 261 -19.84 15.84 4.89
C PRO A 261 -19.49 17.08 4.05
N GLU A 262 -20.45 17.96 3.80
CA GLU A 262 -20.28 19.12 2.92
C GLU A 262 -19.43 20.25 3.53
N SER A 263 -19.45 20.43 4.84
CA SER A 263 -18.71 21.51 5.51
C SER A 263 -17.39 21.04 6.13
N ASP A 264 -17.34 19.78 6.56
CA ASP A 264 -16.23 19.28 7.36
C ASP A 264 -15.24 18.47 6.52
N ILE A 265 -15.63 17.93 5.36
CA ILE A 265 -14.78 17.07 4.53
C ILE A 265 -14.42 17.76 3.21
N LYS A 266 -13.12 17.81 2.91
CA LYS A 266 -12.61 18.20 1.59
C LYS A 266 -11.48 17.28 1.15
N MET A 267 -11.68 16.56 0.05
CA MET A 267 -10.63 15.72 -0.53
C MET A 267 -9.50 16.60 -1.08
N LEU A 268 -8.25 16.24 -0.79
CA LEU A 268 -7.06 17.00 -1.22
C LEU A 268 -6.26 16.25 -2.29
N ALA A 269 -6.12 14.93 -2.13
CA ALA A 269 -5.46 14.06 -3.10
C ALA A 269 -6.00 12.64 -2.96
N ALA A 270 -6.11 11.91 -4.07
CA ALA A 270 -6.45 10.49 -4.05
C ALA A 270 -5.78 9.77 -5.23
N ARG A 271 -5.36 8.52 -5.01
CA ARG A 271 -4.85 7.62 -6.05
C ARG A 271 -5.20 6.18 -5.75
N HIS A 272 -5.28 5.37 -6.80
CA HIS A 272 -5.53 3.93 -6.72
C HIS A 272 -4.59 3.18 -7.66
N TRP A 273 -4.29 1.92 -7.35
CA TRP A 273 -3.46 1.09 -8.23
C TRP A 273 -3.70 -0.40 -8.01
N ALA A 274 -3.29 -1.20 -9.00
CA ALA A 274 -3.52 -2.63 -9.00
C ALA A 274 -2.39 -3.41 -8.32
N THR A 275 -2.75 -4.52 -7.68
CA THR A 275 -1.85 -5.63 -7.36
C THR A 275 -2.06 -6.71 -8.42
N THR A 276 -0.96 -7.22 -8.98
CA THR A 276 -1.00 -8.25 -10.02
C THR A 276 -0.95 -9.66 -9.44
N LEU A 277 -1.78 -10.55 -9.96
CA LEU A 277 -1.83 -11.96 -9.61
C LEU A 277 -1.51 -12.83 -10.82
N THR A 278 -0.60 -13.78 -10.63
CA THR A 278 -0.36 -14.88 -11.57
C THR A 278 -1.50 -15.92 -11.49
N PRO A 279 -1.69 -16.76 -12.53
CA PRO A 279 -2.61 -17.89 -12.46
C PRO A 279 -2.37 -18.82 -11.27
N GLU A 280 -1.10 -19.08 -10.91
CA GLU A 280 -0.73 -19.92 -9.76
C GLU A 280 -1.14 -19.29 -8.44
N GLN A 281 -0.92 -17.98 -8.30
CA GLN A 281 -1.35 -17.22 -7.12
C GLN A 281 -2.87 -17.22 -6.98
N PHE A 282 -3.60 -17.02 -8.09
CA PHE A 282 -5.05 -17.06 -8.12
C PHE A 282 -5.58 -18.44 -7.74
N LYS A 283 -4.99 -19.52 -8.30
CA LYS A 283 -5.31 -20.90 -7.90
C LYS A 283 -5.03 -21.18 -6.44
N LYS A 284 -3.92 -20.64 -5.90
CA LYS A 284 -3.54 -20.83 -4.49
C LYS A 284 -4.57 -20.23 -3.52
N VAL A 285 -5.20 -19.11 -3.87
CA VAL A 285 -6.15 -18.40 -2.99
C VAL A 285 -7.62 -18.73 -3.26
N THR A 286 -7.99 -19.10 -4.50
CA THR A 286 -9.38 -19.43 -4.88
C THR A 286 -9.64 -20.93 -5.06
N GLY A 287 -8.59 -21.71 -5.35
CA GLY A 287 -8.69 -23.09 -5.82
C GLY A 287 -8.98 -23.23 -7.32
N GLN A 288 -9.24 -22.14 -8.05
CA GLN A 288 -9.62 -22.17 -9.47
C GLN A 288 -8.37 -22.07 -10.37
N SER A 289 -8.29 -22.93 -11.38
CA SER A 289 -7.12 -23.01 -12.27
C SER A 289 -7.08 -21.96 -13.38
N GLU A 290 -8.21 -21.34 -13.69
CA GLU A 290 -8.35 -20.31 -14.70
C GLU A 290 -9.08 -19.10 -14.10
N PHE A 291 -8.83 -17.91 -14.64
CA PHE A 291 -9.63 -16.73 -14.33
C PHE A 291 -11.04 -16.89 -14.92
N PRO A 292 -12.11 -16.82 -14.10
CA PRO A 292 -13.50 -16.76 -14.57
C PRO A 292 -13.75 -15.67 -15.62
N GLU A 293 -14.80 -15.85 -16.42
CA GLU A 293 -15.15 -14.94 -17.51
C GLU A 293 -15.31 -13.48 -17.05
N PHE A 294 -15.96 -13.25 -15.91
CA PHE A 294 -16.17 -11.91 -15.37
C PHE A 294 -14.87 -11.20 -14.93
N LEU A 295 -13.76 -11.92 -14.75
CA LEU A 295 -12.45 -11.35 -14.44
C LEU A 295 -11.61 -11.04 -15.68
N LYS A 296 -12.00 -11.51 -16.87
CA LYS A 296 -11.20 -11.32 -18.11
C LYS A 296 -10.98 -9.86 -18.45
N LYS A 297 -11.93 -8.98 -18.10
CA LYS A 297 -11.81 -7.51 -18.25
C LYS A 297 -10.59 -6.91 -17.52
N ASP A 298 -10.12 -7.58 -16.46
CA ASP A 298 -9.01 -7.12 -15.62
C ASP A 298 -7.71 -7.90 -15.88
N VAL A 299 -7.70 -8.83 -16.85
CA VAL A 299 -6.52 -9.61 -17.22
C VAL A 299 -5.75 -8.88 -18.32
N LYS A 300 -4.46 -8.63 -18.09
CA LYS A 300 -3.52 -8.06 -19.08
C LYS A 300 -2.23 -8.84 -19.03
N ASP A 301 -1.66 -9.17 -20.18
CA ASP A 301 -0.41 -9.95 -20.29
C ASP A 301 -0.42 -11.24 -19.42
N SER A 302 -1.56 -11.94 -19.41
CA SER A 302 -1.81 -13.15 -18.61
C SER A 302 -1.81 -12.97 -17.08
N LEU A 303 -1.76 -11.73 -16.59
CA LEU A 303 -1.84 -11.39 -15.17
C LEU A 303 -3.19 -10.74 -14.84
N LEU A 304 -3.78 -11.09 -13.70
CA LEU A 304 -4.98 -10.43 -13.20
C LEU A 304 -4.57 -9.16 -12.43
N HIS A 305 -5.10 -8.00 -12.84
CA HIS A 305 -4.86 -6.70 -12.21
C HIS A 305 -6.01 -6.32 -11.28
N VAL A 306 -5.82 -6.55 -9.98
CA VAL A 306 -6.85 -6.27 -8.97
C VAL A 306 -6.60 -4.90 -8.38
N MET A 307 -7.53 -3.94 -8.53
CA MET A 307 -7.44 -2.59 -7.92
C MET A 307 -7.63 -2.63 -6.40
N GLY A 308 -6.74 -3.35 -5.72
CA GLY A 308 -6.77 -3.60 -4.27
C GLY A 308 -6.06 -2.53 -3.45
N ASN A 309 -5.49 -1.49 -4.07
CA ASN A 309 -4.72 -0.48 -3.34
C ASN A 309 -5.30 0.92 -3.54
N GLY A 310 -5.21 1.74 -2.50
CA GLY A 310 -5.71 3.11 -2.54
C GLY A 310 -5.11 3.95 -1.43
N GLU A 311 -4.87 5.22 -1.74
CA GLU A 311 -4.38 6.21 -0.79
C GLU A 311 -5.06 7.55 -1.06
N PHE A 312 -5.43 8.25 0.00
CA PHE A 312 -5.98 9.59 -0.12
C PHE A 312 -5.72 10.45 1.11
N THR A 313 -5.63 11.75 0.85
CA THR A 313 -5.42 12.82 1.83
C THR A 313 -6.60 13.77 1.75
N TYR A 314 -7.15 14.15 2.90
CA TYR A 314 -8.35 14.99 2.98
C TYR A 314 -8.33 15.88 4.24
N LEU A 315 -9.06 16.98 4.19
CA LEU A 315 -9.41 17.75 5.38
C LEU A 315 -10.62 17.13 6.05
N ILE A 316 -10.56 17.04 7.37
CA ILE A 316 -11.68 16.76 8.26
C ILE A 316 -11.69 17.77 9.41
N LYS A 317 -12.76 18.59 9.51
CA LYS A 317 -12.88 19.68 10.49
C LYS A 317 -11.65 20.60 10.54
N GLY A 318 -11.07 20.84 9.36
CA GLY A 318 -9.90 21.67 9.15
C GLY A 318 -8.54 21.01 9.46
N SER A 319 -8.49 19.75 9.89
CA SER A 319 -7.23 19.01 10.06
C SER A 319 -6.99 18.06 8.89
N VAL A 320 -5.74 17.94 8.45
CA VAL A 320 -5.34 17.05 7.34
C VAL A 320 -5.19 15.62 7.86
N ALA A 321 -5.93 14.70 7.25
CA ALA A 321 -5.83 13.27 7.48
C ALA A 321 -5.38 12.57 6.20
N LYS A 322 -4.55 11.54 6.36
CA LYS A 322 -4.11 10.64 5.30
C LYS A 322 -4.49 9.21 5.65
N VAL A 323 -5.08 8.49 4.70
CA VAL A 323 -5.36 7.06 4.81
C VAL A 323 -4.78 6.32 3.61
N SER A 324 -4.22 5.14 3.86
CA SER A 324 -3.59 4.30 2.83
C SER A 324 -3.85 2.84 3.10
N VAL A 325 -4.24 2.09 2.07
CA VAL A 325 -4.32 0.63 2.11
C VAL A 325 -3.53 0.02 0.97
N ARG A 326 -2.80 -1.04 1.29
CA ARG A 326 -2.14 -1.90 0.31
C ARG A 326 -2.59 -3.35 0.48
N TRP A 327 -2.79 -4.04 -0.64
CA TRP A 327 -3.06 -5.47 -0.68
C TRP A 327 -1.96 -6.17 -1.46
N ASN A 328 -0.99 -6.74 -0.76
CA ASN A 328 0.00 -7.63 -1.35
C ASN A 328 -0.60 -9.03 -1.56
N PHE A 329 0.11 -9.90 -2.28
CA PHE A 329 -0.35 -11.28 -2.40
C PHE A 329 -0.17 -12.07 -1.11
N GLU A 330 1.05 -12.14 -0.58
CA GLU A 330 1.41 -12.99 0.57
C GLU A 330 2.47 -12.27 1.42
N ALA A 331 2.34 -12.38 2.74
CA ALA A 331 3.27 -11.79 3.68
C ALA A 331 4.58 -12.60 3.68
N PRO A 332 5.77 -11.98 3.90
CA PRO A 332 6.99 -12.74 4.13
C PRO A 332 6.83 -13.79 5.26
N PRO A 333 7.55 -14.93 5.22
CA PRO A 333 7.42 -15.96 6.26
C PRO A 333 7.61 -15.40 7.68
N GLY A 334 6.68 -15.72 8.58
CA GLY A 334 6.71 -15.24 9.97
C GLY A 334 6.23 -13.80 10.18
N THR A 335 5.63 -13.19 9.16
CA THR A 335 5.08 -11.82 9.22
C THR A 335 3.55 -11.85 9.07
N ALA A 336 2.90 -10.72 9.34
CA ALA A 336 1.44 -10.58 9.27
C ALA A 336 1.05 -9.26 8.60
N ASP A 337 -0.26 -9.03 8.49
CA ASP A 337 -0.79 -7.72 8.14
C ASP A 337 -0.25 -6.66 9.13
N THR A 338 0.00 -5.46 8.63
CA THR A 338 0.54 -4.35 9.44
C THR A 338 -0.42 -3.19 9.47
N HIS A 339 -0.52 -2.54 10.62
CA HIS A 339 -1.21 -1.29 10.82
C HIS A 339 -0.27 -0.26 11.44
N ASN A 340 -0.18 0.92 10.83
CA ASN A 340 0.54 2.05 11.39
C ASN A 340 -0.41 3.25 11.47
N SER A 341 -0.41 3.92 12.63
CA SER A 341 -1.26 5.09 12.89
C SER A 341 -0.43 6.16 13.57
N ILE A 342 -0.57 7.42 13.16
CA ILE A 342 -0.03 8.57 13.88
C ILE A 342 -1.14 9.60 14.04
N MET A 343 -1.33 10.07 15.27
CA MET A 343 -2.16 11.22 15.60
C MET A 343 -1.29 12.29 16.26
N ARG A 344 -1.16 13.46 15.65
CA ARG A 344 -0.28 14.54 16.09
C ARG A 344 -1.03 15.54 16.95
N GLY A 345 -0.66 15.62 18.22
CA GLY A 345 -1.13 16.64 19.14
C GLY A 345 -0.14 17.80 19.22
N SER A 346 -0.56 18.92 19.80
CA SER A 346 0.32 20.07 20.01
C SER A 346 1.39 19.85 21.08
N LYS A 347 1.28 18.75 21.87
CA LYS A 347 2.24 18.38 22.92
C LYS A 347 2.83 16.98 22.74
N ALA A 348 2.09 16.04 22.16
CA ALA A 348 2.56 14.69 21.96
C ALA A 348 2.02 14.06 20.67
N ASN A 349 2.81 13.18 20.06
CA ASN A 349 2.33 12.28 19.02
C ASN A 349 1.90 10.95 19.63
N LEU A 350 0.73 10.45 19.23
CA LEU A 350 0.24 9.11 19.58
C LEU A 350 0.44 8.20 18.38
N ILE A 351 1.34 7.22 18.52
CA ILE A 351 1.86 6.44 17.39
C ILE A 351 1.57 4.96 17.63
N ILE A 352 0.81 4.31 16.75
CA ILE A 352 0.67 2.86 16.71
C ILE A 352 1.62 2.32 15.65
N LYS A 353 2.47 1.37 16.03
CA LYS A 353 3.35 0.63 15.12
C LYS A 353 3.03 -0.85 15.19
N GLN A 354 3.07 -1.51 14.04
CA GLN A 354 2.93 -2.96 13.94
C GLN A 354 3.89 -3.51 12.88
N GLY A 355 5.19 -3.48 13.19
CA GLY A 355 6.25 -3.98 12.31
C GLY A 355 7.05 -5.13 12.93
N ALA A 356 8.16 -5.47 12.26
CA ALA A 356 9.10 -6.48 12.74
C ALA A 356 9.64 -6.18 14.14
N GLU A 357 9.90 -4.91 14.45
CA GLU A 357 10.35 -4.46 15.78
C GLU A 357 9.33 -4.80 16.88
N GLN A 358 8.04 -4.67 16.59
CA GLN A 358 6.94 -4.99 17.51
C GLN A 358 6.50 -6.46 17.39
N LYS A 359 7.24 -7.29 16.63
CA LYS A 359 6.88 -8.69 16.32
C LYS A 359 5.47 -8.82 15.74
N TYR A 360 5.07 -7.84 14.92
CA TYR A 360 3.75 -7.75 14.29
C TYR A 360 2.57 -7.69 15.27
N LYS A 361 2.81 -7.34 16.54
CA LYS A 361 1.78 -6.94 17.50
C LYS A 361 1.62 -5.43 17.43
N ALA A 362 0.38 -4.94 17.40
CA ALA A 362 0.14 -3.50 17.45
C ALA A 362 0.61 -2.97 18.82
N THR A 363 1.44 -1.93 18.80
CA THR A 363 1.99 -1.30 20.00
C THR A 363 1.80 0.22 19.91
N LEU A 364 1.25 0.81 20.97
CA LEU A 364 1.02 2.24 21.09
C LEU A 364 2.20 2.92 21.81
N TYR A 365 2.64 4.05 21.26
CA TYR A 365 3.69 4.90 21.79
C TYR A 365 3.17 6.33 21.95
N VAL A 366 3.68 7.03 22.97
CA VAL A 366 3.47 8.46 23.20
C VAL A 366 4.82 9.15 23.05
N GLU A 367 4.96 10.03 22.07
CA GLU A 367 6.21 10.78 21.82
C GLU A 367 6.04 12.23 22.29
N ASN A 368 6.94 12.70 23.16
CA ASN A 368 6.95 14.07 23.67
C ASN A 368 7.49 15.03 22.60
N ILE A 369 6.65 15.98 22.16
CA ILE A 369 7.04 17.05 21.23
C ILE A 369 6.79 18.46 21.79
N ALA A 370 6.38 18.56 23.06
CA ALA A 370 6.04 19.82 23.71
C ALA A 370 7.27 20.70 24.02
N GLY A 371 8.48 20.16 23.89
CA GLY A 371 9.72 20.82 24.31
C GLY A 371 9.85 20.98 25.82
N ILE A 372 9.01 20.29 26.60
CA ILE A 372 9.14 20.17 28.06
C ILE A 372 10.07 19.01 28.41
N ASP A 373 10.70 19.08 29.58
CA ASP A 373 11.61 18.03 30.05
C ASP A 373 10.90 16.66 30.16
N ASP A 374 11.60 15.60 29.79
CA ASP A 374 11.06 14.25 29.76
C ASP A 374 10.56 13.76 31.12
N ALA A 375 11.17 14.19 32.23
CA ALA A 375 10.74 13.79 33.57
C ALA A 375 9.38 14.41 33.94
N ASP A 376 9.19 15.68 33.58
CA ASP A 376 7.93 16.39 33.79
C ASP A 376 6.81 15.87 32.87
N PHE A 377 7.15 15.57 31.61
CA PHE A 377 6.24 14.91 30.69
C PHE A 377 5.84 13.52 31.21
N GLU A 378 6.80 12.71 31.64
CA GLU A 378 6.53 11.36 32.16
C GLU A 378 5.62 11.40 33.39
N LYS A 379 5.80 12.35 34.31
CA LYS A 379 4.91 12.53 35.46
C LYS A 379 3.47 12.79 35.00
N THR A 380 3.29 13.65 34.00
CA THR A 380 1.98 13.99 33.43
C THR A 380 1.36 12.77 32.74
N LEU A 381 2.13 12.07 31.92
CA LEU A 381 1.70 10.86 31.22
C LEU A 381 1.30 9.75 32.19
N ARG A 382 2.09 9.50 33.25
CA ARG A 382 1.76 8.48 34.27
C ARG A 382 0.46 8.80 35.00
N SER A 383 0.18 10.08 35.26
CA SER A 383 -1.11 10.49 35.84
C SER A 383 -2.28 10.22 34.90
N ALA A 384 -2.12 10.50 33.60
CA ALA A 384 -3.11 10.19 32.58
C ALA A 384 -3.36 8.67 32.47
N ILE A 385 -2.29 7.89 32.45
CA ILE A 385 -2.34 6.42 32.37
C ILE A 385 -2.98 5.82 33.61
N ALA A 386 -2.74 6.36 34.81
CA ALA A 386 -3.41 5.92 36.03
C ALA A 386 -4.94 6.06 35.92
N LYS A 387 -5.46 7.16 35.35
CA LYS A 387 -6.89 7.34 35.11
C LYS A 387 -7.42 6.36 34.06
N ILE A 388 -6.70 6.16 32.97
CA ILE A 388 -7.05 5.17 31.94
C ILE A 388 -7.08 3.75 32.53
N ALA A 389 -6.16 3.44 33.45
CA ALA A 389 -6.08 2.15 34.11
C ALA A 389 -7.27 1.85 35.04
N GLU A 390 -8.08 2.85 35.41
CA GLU A 390 -9.35 2.59 36.10
C GLU A 390 -10.35 1.88 35.20
N MET A 391 -10.37 2.22 33.90
CA MET A 391 -11.20 1.57 32.88
C MET A 391 -10.52 0.34 32.27
N TYR A 392 -9.19 0.39 32.14
CA TYR A 392 -8.36 -0.68 31.59
C TYR A 392 -7.29 -1.11 32.59
N PRO A 393 -7.65 -1.83 33.66
CA PRO A 393 -6.70 -2.26 34.69
C PRO A 393 -5.44 -2.89 34.10
N GLY A 394 -4.29 -2.54 34.67
CA GLY A 394 -2.98 -3.06 34.28
C GLY A 394 -2.31 -2.39 33.08
N VAL A 395 -2.95 -1.43 32.42
CA VAL A 395 -2.26 -0.56 31.45
C VAL A 395 -1.26 0.34 32.19
N ASP A 396 -0.04 0.43 31.67
CA ASP A 396 1.05 1.27 32.21
C ASP A 396 1.88 1.86 31.07
N VAL A 397 2.91 2.64 31.38
CA VAL A 397 3.88 3.18 30.42
C VAL A 397 5.32 2.95 30.86
N GLN A 398 6.19 2.70 29.88
CA GLN A 398 7.62 2.60 30.06
C GLN A 398 8.37 3.45 29.04
N LYS A 399 9.48 4.06 29.44
CA LYS A 399 10.32 4.84 28.54
C LYS A 399 10.98 3.91 27.50
N SER A 400 10.91 4.30 26.23
CA SER A 400 11.43 3.55 25.08
C SER A 400 12.04 4.52 24.06
N GLY A 401 13.36 4.75 24.19
CA GLY A 401 14.07 5.75 23.39
C GLY A 401 13.56 7.17 23.66
N LYS A 402 13.05 7.84 22.62
CA LYS A 402 12.47 9.20 22.68
C LYS A 402 10.95 9.22 22.97
N ALA A 403 10.35 8.05 23.17
CA ALA A 403 8.91 7.91 23.40
C ALA A 403 8.65 7.06 24.66
N TRP A 404 7.38 6.93 25.03
CA TRP A 404 6.91 6.00 26.05
C TRP A 404 6.03 4.96 25.38
N GLU A 405 6.40 3.69 25.53
CA GLU A 405 5.58 2.56 25.12
C GLU A 405 4.46 2.35 26.13
N VAL A 406 3.23 2.20 25.63
CA VAL A 406 2.06 1.85 26.44
C VAL A 406 2.03 0.34 26.61
N ASN A 407 2.30 -0.12 27.83
CA ASN A 407 2.26 -1.53 28.20
C ASN A 407 0.82 -1.98 28.34
N ILE A 408 0.37 -2.86 27.45
CA ILE A 408 -1.01 -3.36 27.41
C ILE A 408 -1.04 -4.84 27.80
N PRO A 409 -1.77 -5.23 28.86
CA PRO A 409 -1.93 -6.64 29.24
C PRO A 409 -2.53 -7.50 28.11
N ASP A 410 -2.01 -8.71 27.93
CA ASP A 410 -2.44 -9.62 26.86
C ASP A 410 -3.93 -9.98 26.90
N ARG A 411 -4.60 -9.85 28.05
CA ARG A 411 -6.05 -10.08 28.18
C ARG A 411 -6.91 -9.14 27.32
N TYR A 412 -6.37 -7.99 26.89
CA TYR A 412 -7.07 -7.08 25.99
C TYR A 412 -6.85 -7.42 24.50
N ASN A 413 -5.92 -8.32 24.19
CA ASN A 413 -5.70 -8.81 22.84
C ASN A 413 -6.64 -10.01 22.57
N VAL A 414 -7.93 -9.72 22.43
CA VAL A 414 -9.00 -10.73 22.28
C VAL A 414 -9.21 -11.19 20.83
N GLY A 415 -8.61 -10.49 19.87
CA GLY A 415 -8.61 -10.84 18.45
C GLY A 415 -9.87 -10.42 17.67
N HIS A 416 -9.77 -10.47 16.34
CA HIS A 416 -10.76 -9.95 15.38
C HIS A 416 -12.19 -10.47 15.60
N GLU A 417 -12.35 -11.77 15.82
CA GLU A 417 -13.68 -12.37 15.99
C GLU A 417 -14.38 -11.89 17.27
N ALA A 418 -13.63 -11.61 18.33
CA ALA A 418 -14.17 -11.05 19.57
C ALA A 418 -14.61 -9.60 19.36
N HIS A 419 -13.82 -8.80 18.63
CA HIS A 419 -14.20 -7.42 18.27
C HIS A 419 -15.51 -7.38 17.48
N PHE A 420 -15.69 -8.29 16.53
CA PHE A 420 -16.95 -8.40 15.78
C PHE A 420 -18.15 -8.69 16.70
N THR A 421 -17.95 -9.59 17.67
CA THR A 421 -18.99 -9.94 18.67
C THR A 421 -19.34 -8.72 19.53
N GLN A 422 -18.36 -7.88 19.89
CA GLN A 422 -18.60 -6.64 20.63
C GLN A 422 -19.44 -5.63 19.84
N VAL A 423 -19.21 -5.51 18.52
CA VAL A 423 -20.05 -4.67 17.66
C VAL A 423 -21.48 -5.19 17.58
N ALA A 424 -21.66 -6.51 17.41
CA ALA A 424 -22.99 -7.13 17.39
C ALA A 424 -23.73 -6.90 18.71
N GLN A 425 -23.06 -7.06 19.86
CA GLN A 425 -23.62 -6.76 21.16
C GLN A 425 -24.01 -5.27 21.29
N LYS A 426 -23.17 -4.36 20.80
CA LYS A 426 -23.47 -2.93 20.82
C LYS A 426 -24.71 -2.58 19.98
N TYR A 427 -24.87 -3.24 18.85
CA TYR A 427 -26.06 -3.09 18.01
C TYR A 427 -27.34 -3.57 18.72
N LEU A 428 -27.28 -4.69 19.47
CA LEU A 428 -28.40 -5.14 20.29
C LEU A 428 -28.80 -4.12 21.37
N GLU A 429 -27.82 -3.43 21.97
CA GLU A 429 -28.10 -2.32 22.90
C GLU A 429 -28.84 -1.18 22.20
N PHE A 430 -28.47 -0.82 20.97
CA PHE A 430 -29.17 0.20 20.20
C PHE A 430 -30.59 -0.22 19.83
N LEU A 431 -30.79 -1.49 19.45
CA LEU A 431 -32.13 -2.04 19.19
C LEU A 431 -33.02 -1.97 20.45
N ALA A 432 -32.48 -2.35 21.61
CA ALA A 432 -33.21 -2.25 22.88
C ALA A 432 -33.55 -0.78 23.23
N ALA A 433 -32.64 0.16 22.93
CA ALA A 433 -32.88 1.60 23.12
C ALA A 433 -33.80 2.21 22.04
N GLY A 434 -34.00 1.54 20.90
CA GLY A 434 -34.70 2.07 19.73
C GLY A 434 -34.01 3.23 19.03
N LYS A 435 -32.73 3.50 19.34
CA LYS A 435 -31.95 4.60 18.76
C LYS A 435 -30.44 4.38 18.90
N MET A 436 -29.68 5.01 18.01
CA MET A 436 -28.23 5.14 18.11
C MET A 436 -27.85 6.51 18.71
N PRO A 437 -26.61 6.69 19.22
CA PRO A 437 -26.06 8.00 19.53
C PRO A 437 -26.17 8.98 18.35
N GLU A 438 -26.38 10.26 18.65
CA GLU A 438 -26.68 11.29 17.63
C GLU A 438 -25.59 11.43 16.54
N TRP A 439 -24.37 11.00 16.82
CA TRP A 439 -23.24 11.06 15.90
C TRP A 439 -23.10 9.83 14.99
N GLU A 440 -23.67 8.66 15.33
CA GLU A 440 -23.40 7.41 14.58
C GLU A 440 -23.91 7.47 13.13
N GLU A 441 -25.20 7.80 12.94
CA GLU A 441 -25.79 7.94 11.60
C GLU A 441 -25.06 8.98 10.72
N PRO A 442 -24.91 10.25 11.14
CA PRO A 442 -24.25 11.24 10.29
C PRO A 442 -22.78 10.90 10.05
N ASN A 443 -22.08 10.26 10.99
CA ASN A 443 -20.68 9.88 10.79
C ASN A 443 -20.54 8.67 9.87
N MET A 444 -21.46 7.69 9.89
CA MET A 444 -21.51 6.66 8.85
C MET A 444 -21.69 7.29 7.46
N ILE A 445 -22.60 8.25 7.31
CA ILE A 445 -22.77 8.99 6.05
C ILE A 445 -21.48 9.73 5.66
N ALA A 446 -20.85 10.44 6.60
CA ALA A 446 -19.59 11.16 6.36
C ALA A 446 -18.44 10.23 5.98
N LYS A 447 -18.36 9.04 6.58
CA LYS A 447 -17.40 7.99 6.26
C LYS A 447 -17.52 7.56 4.81
N TYR A 448 -18.70 7.09 4.38
CA TYR A 448 -18.90 6.67 2.99
C TYR A 448 -18.82 7.84 2.00
N TYR A 449 -19.25 9.04 2.38
CA TYR A 449 -19.04 10.25 1.58
C TYR A 449 -17.56 10.51 1.32
N THR A 450 -16.73 10.53 2.37
CA THR A 450 -15.28 10.76 2.26
C THR A 450 -14.64 9.76 1.30
N ILE A 451 -15.00 8.49 1.45
CA ILE A 451 -14.48 7.39 0.64
C ILE A 451 -14.93 7.52 -0.83
N MET A 452 -16.18 7.94 -1.09
CA MET A 452 -16.63 8.18 -2.46
C MET A 452 -16.02 9.43 -3.11
N GLN A 453 -15.68 10.47 -2.33
CA GLN A 453 -14.91 11.60 -2.85
C GLN A 453 -13.50 11.16 -3.25
N ALA A 454 -12.87 10.28 -2.47
CA ALA A 454 -11.59 9.70 -2.83
C ALA A 454 -11.70 8.82 -4.09
N TYR A 455 -12.73 7.99 -4.18
CA TYR A 455 -13.03 7.17 -5.37
C TYR A 455 -13.16 8.02 -6.63
N LYS A 456 -13.89 9.14 -6.57
CA LYS A 456 -14.06 10.05 -7.72
C LYS A 456 -12.73 10.70 -8.08
N MET A 457 -12.06 11.32 -7.12
CA MET A 457 -10.80 12.03 -7.35
C MET A 457 -9.67 11.10 -7.83
N SER A 458 -9.65 9.83 -7.41
CA SER A 458 -8.61 8.88 -7.86
C SER A 458 -8.74 8.47 -9.33
N ARG A 459 -9.85 8.80 -9.98
CA ARG A 459 -10.15 8.53 -11.40
C ARG A 459 -10.20 9.79 -12.24
N GLU A 460 -10.34 10.94 -11.58
CA GLU A 460 -10.05 12.20 -12.23
C GLU A 460 -8.55 12.21 -12.52
N PRO A 461 -8.12 12.61 -13.72
CA PRO A 461 -6.73 12.96 -13.93
C PRO A 461 -6.35 13.92 -12.79
N SER A 462 -5.33 13.59 -12.00
CA SER A 462 -4.94 14.46 -10.89
C SER A 462 -4.77 15.90 -11.40
N ALA A 463 -4.91 16.92 -10.54
CA ALA A 463 -4.61 18.29 -10.95
C ALA A 463 -3.14 18.47 -11.43
N ALA A 464 -2.25 17.49 -11.18
CA ALA A 464 -0.92 17.41 -11.78
C ALA A 464 -0.90 16.67 -13.15
N ALA A 465 -1.94 15.88 -13.46
CA ALA A 465 -2.19 15.23 -14.74
C ALA A 465 -3.01 16.11 -15.72
N SER A 466 -3.69 17.15 -15.24
CA SER A 466 -4.21 18.20 -16.12
C SER A 466 -3.02 18.90 -16.78
N GLY A 467 -2.93 18.84 -18.11
CA GLY A 467 -1.79 19.35 -18.87
C GLY A 467 -0.85 18.27 -19.40
N VAL A 468 -1.01 17.00 -19.00
CA VAL A 468 -0.24 15.89 -19.59
C VAL A 468 -0.69 15.66 -21.03
N SER A 469 0.28 15.67 -21.94
CA SER A 469 0.10 15.28 -23.34
C SER A 469 1.30 14.48 -23.82
N TRP A 470 1.15 13.81 -24.95
CA TRP A 470 2.13 12.84 -25.45
C TRP A 470 2.54 13.20 -26.86
N ASP A 471 3.85 13.22 -27.10
CA ASP A 471 4.42 13.24 -28.44
C ASP A 471 5.07 11.87 -28.69
N HIS A 472 4.52 11.10 -29.62
CA HIS A 472 4.98 9.75 -29.87
C HIS A 472 5.19 9.56 -31.37
N GLN A 473 6.45 9.35 -31.75
CA GLN A 473 6.81 8.89 -33.07
C GLN A 473 7.36 7.48 -32.99
N LYS A 474 6.56 6.52 -33.48
CA LYS A 474 6.89 5.10 -33.48
C LYS A 474 8.28 4.86 -34.08
N GLY A 475 9.11 4.06 -33.41
CA GLY A 475 10.48 3.75 -33.81
C GLY A 475 11.46 4.92 -33.71
N SER A 476 11.10 6.00 -33.02
CA SER A 476 11.97 7.16 -32.81
C SER A 476 12.02 7.61 -31.37
N HIS A 477 10.89 8.06 -30.81
CA HIS A 477 10.86 8.66 -29.48
C HIS A 477 9.46 8.71 -28.88
N LEU A 478 9.42 8.81 -27.55
CA LEU A 478 8.22 9.15 -26.78
C LEU A 478 8.55 10.29 -25.82
N SER A 479 7.76 11.36 -25.85
CA SER A 479 7.84 12.46 -24.89
C SER A 479 6.57 12.55 -24.05
N MET A 480 6.76 12.73 -22.75
CA MET A 480 5.72 13.28 -21.89
C MET A 480 5.86 14.80 -21.88
N MET A 481 4.76 15.48 -22.20
CA MET A 481 4.63 16.93 -22.11
C MET A 481 3.74 17.25 -20.90
N LEU A 482 4.09 18.28 -20.14
CA LEU A 482 3.29 18.85 -19.07
C LEU A 482 3.07 20.34 -19.37
N ASP A 483 1.81 20.77 -19.46
CA ASP A 483 1.41 22.15 -19.79
C ASP A 483 2.10 22.67 -21.06
N GLY A 484 2.19 21.82 -22.08
CA GLY A 484 2.82 22.14 -23.36
C GLY A 484 4.35 22.21 -23.33
N LYS A 485 5.01 21.88 -22.22
CA LYS A 485 6.47 21.78 -22.10
C LYS A 485 6.90 20.33 -21.95
N THR A 486 8.00 19.94 -22.57
CA THR A 486 8.56 18.59 -22.40
C THR A 486 8.96 18.37 -20.95
N LEU A 487 8.42 17.33 -20.31
CA LEU A 487 8.90 16.86 -19.02
C LEU A 487 10.10 15.92 -19.23
N TRP A 488 9.94 14.95 -20.12
CA TRP A 488 11.03 14.09 -20.56
C TRP A 488 10.82 13.57 -21.97
N THR A 489 11.90 13.20 -22.64
CA THR A 489 11.86 12.45 -23.91
C THR A 489 12.71 11.19 -23.80
N TYR A 490 12.12 10.06 -24.15
CA TYR A 490 12.82 8.79 -24.36
C TYR A 490 13.10 8.61 -25.85
N HIS A 491 14.37 8.63 -26.21
CA HIS A 491 14.87 8.42 -27.56
C HIS A 491 15.29 6.96 -27.74
N TYR A 492 14.86 6.32 -28.81
CA TYR A 492 15.16 4.93 -29.12
C TYR A 492 15.25 4.68 -30.63
N ALA A 493 15.51 5.72 -31.44
CA ALA A 493 15.67 5.52 -32.87
C ALA A 493 16.91 4.67 -33.16
N THR A 494 16.87 3.81 -34.17
CA THR A 494 18.01 2.96 -34.54
C THR A 494 19.29 3.75 -34.81
N LYS A 495 19.17 4.99 -35.30
CA LYS A 495 20.29 5.91 -35.57
C LYS A 495 21.00 6.43 -34.30
N ASP A 496 20.37 6.32 -33.14
CA ASP A 496 20.87 6.92 -31.89
C ASP A 496 21.97 6.08 -31.23
N ASN A 497 22.20 4.85 -31.72
CA ASN A 497 23.22 3.89 -31.28
C ASN A 497 23.17 3.44 -29.81
N VAL A 498 22.27 4.00 -28.98
CA VAL A 498 21.81 3.52 -27.67
C VAL A 498 20.50 4.27 -27.32
N PRO A 499 19.43 3.63 -26.79
CA PRO A 499 18.29 4.36 -26.25
C PRO A 499 18.60 5.14 -24.97
N TYR A 500 18.05 6.35 -24.82
CA TYR A 500 18.33 7.26 -23.71
C TYR A 500 17.18 8.21 -23.39
N PHE A 501 17.18 8.77 -22.18
CA PHE A 501 16.32 9.88 -21.79
C PHE A 501 17.08 11.20 -21.86
N HIS A 502 16.56 12.14 -22.66
CA HIS A 502 16.98 13.55 -22.67
C HIS A 502 15.99 14.41 -23.47
N PRO A 503 15.57 15.58 -22.98
CA PRO A 503 15.80 16.07 -21.62
C PRO A 503 15.07 15.21 -20.59
N VAL A 504 15.49 15.32 -19.33
CA VAL A 504 14.70 14.94 -18.14
C VAL A 504 14.61 16.20 -17.28
N ASN A 505 13.41 16.75 -17.15
CA ASN A 505 13.16 18.05 -16.52
C ASN A 505 12.40 17.88 -15.20
N LEU A 506 12.56 18.82 -14.27
CA LEU A 506 11.54 19.03 -13.26
C LEU A 506 10.31 19.74 -13.85
N PRO A 507 9.10 19.51 -13.34
CA PRO A 507 7.92 20.27 -13.72
C PRO A 507 8.16 21.77 -13.64
N SER A 508 8.01 22.47 -14.77
CA SER A 508 8.32 23.91 -14.91
C SER A 508 9.76 24.33 -14.50
N GLY A 509 10.66 23.37 -14.30
CA GLY A 509 12.00 23.59 -13.77
C GLY A 509 13.12 23.26 -14.76
N PRO A 510 14.37 23.15 -14.27
CA PRO A 510 15.53 22.94 -15.13
C PRO A 510 15.61 21.52 -15.68
N THR A 511 16.38 21.37 -16.76
CA THR A 511 16.84 20.07 -17.26
C THR A 511 17.91 19.50 -16.35
N LEU A 512 17.69 18.29 -15.86
CA LEU A 512 18.58 17.58 -14.93
C LEU A 512 19.61 16.70 -15.63
N THR A 513 19.60 16.63 -16.96
CA THR A 513 20.47 15.72 -17.73
C THR A 513 21.34 16.46 -18.74
N ASN A 514 22.55 15.96 -18.98
CA ASN A 514 23.47 16.49 -19.99
C ASN A 514 23.72 15.48 -21.13
N PHE A 515 23.29 15.83 -22.34
CA PHE A 515 23.52 15.03 -23.53
C PHE A 515 24.80 15.46 -24.24
N ALA A 516 25.67 14.51 -24.56
CA ALA A 516 26.94 14.73 -25.25
C ALA A 516 27.82 15.84 -24.62
N PRO A 517 28.17 15.74 -23.32
CA PRO A 517 29.01 16.73 -22.65
C PRO A 517 30.39 16.85 -23.33
N LYS A 518 30.99 18.05 -23.28
CA LYS A 518 32.23 18.36 -24.02
C LYS A 518 33.41 17.43 -23.71
N ASP A 519 33.50 16.95 -22.47
CA ASP A 519 34.58 16.06 -22.02
C ASP A 519 34.33 14.59 -22.39
N HIS A 520 33.07 14.19 -22.57
CA HIS A 520 32.64 12.83 -22.92
C HIS A 520 31.50 12.89 -23.95
N PRO A 521 31.76 13.26 -25.21
CA PRO A 521 30.71 13.53 -26.22
C PRO A 521 29.84 12.32 -26.56
N TRP A 522 30.27 11.13 -26.19
CA TRP A 522 29.49 9.89 -26.33
C TRP A 522 28.49 9.65 -25.19
N HIS A 523 28.56 10.35 -24.05
CA HIS A 523 27.57 10.18 -22.99
C HIS A 523 26.18 10.66 -23.46
N ARG A 524 25.15 9.86 -23.20
CA ARG A 524 23.78 10.13 -23.63
C ARG A 524 22.87 10.42 -22.42
N ALA A 525 23.22 11.40 -21.59
CA ALA A 525 22.36 11.85 -20.49
C ALA A 525 22.01 10.73 -19.49
N LEU A 526 20.78 10.22 -19.50
CA LEU A 526 20.33 9.07 -18.73
C LEU A 526 20.13 7.87 -19.68
N TRP A 527 21.04 6.90 -19.64
CA TRP A 527 21.17 5.86 -20.67
C TRP A 527 21.72 4.57 -20.10
N PHE A 528 21.56 3.47 -20.84
CA PHE A 528 22.16 2.18 -20.49
C PHE A 528 22.96 1.65 -21.66
N SER A 529 24.24 1.36 -21.46
CA SER A 529 25.02 0.58 -22.41
C SER A 529 26.14 -0.18 -21.71
N TRP A 530 26.48 -1.34 -22.28
CA TRP A 530 27.69 -2.05 -21.90
C TRP A 530 28.91 -1.30 -22.44
N LYS A 531 30.01 -1.36 -21.68
CA LYS A 531 31.29 -0.77 -22.12
C LYS A 531 31.96 -1.65 -23.16
N THR A 532 32.25 -2.89 -22.76
CA THR A 532 32.81 -3.91 -23.65
C THR A 532 32.08 -5.24 -23.53
N ILE A 533 31.95 -5.94 -24.67
CA ILE A 533 31.48 -7.34 -24.74
C ILE A 533 32.50 -8.10 -25.58
N ASN A 534 33.08 -9.16 -25.04
CA ASN A 534 34.15 -9.95 -25.68
C ASN A 534 35.31 -9.07 -26.20
N GLY A 535 35.67 -8.03 -25.42
CA GLY A 535 36.75 -7.09 -25.77
C GLY A 535 36.39 -6.02 -26.81
N VAL A 536 35.17 -6.04 -27.36
CA VAL A 536 34.69 -5.05 -28.33
C VAL A 536 34.02 -3.89 -27.60
N ASN A 537 34.30 -2.64 -27.97
CA ASN A 537 33.70 -1.43 -27.41
C ASN A 537 32.31 -1.13 -28.00
N TYR A 538 31.37 -0.64 -27.18
CA TYR A 538 29.97 -0.38 -27.59
C TYR A 538 29.51 1.07 -27.45
N TRP A 539 30.30 1.98 -26.86
CA TRP A 539 29.79 3.31 -26.53
C TRP A 539 30.78 4.47 -26.67
N GLU A 540 32.07 4.26 -26.95
CA GLU A 540 33.02 5.35 -27.22
C GLU A 540 33.07 5.55 -28.73
N TRP A 541 32.48 6.64 -29.19
CA TRP A 541 32.34 7.00 -30.60
C TRP A 541 33.63 7.63 -31.15
N ALA A 542 34.77 7.28 -30.56
CA ALA A 542 35.92 8.15 -30.52
C ALA A 542 37.19 7.32 -30.72
N GLN A 543 37.35 6.75 -31.92
CA GLN A 543 38.66 6.27 -32.35
C GLN A 543 39.59 7.50 -32.44
N PRO A 544 40.84 7.43 -31.96
CA PRO A 544 41.84 8.45 -32.27
C PRO A 544 41.92 8.60 -33.79
N LYS A 545 41.99 9.84 -34.32
CA LYS A 545 42.14 10.08 -35.78
C LYS A 545 43.29 9.28 -36.41
N LYS A 546 44.28 8.89 -35.59
CA LYS A 546 45.39 7.97 -35.90
C LYS A 546 45.91 7.35 -34.59
N PRO A 547 46.53 6.16 -34.63
CA PRO A 547 47.14 5.56 -33.44
C PRO A 547 48.08 6.53 -32.72
N GLY A 548 47.83 6.77 -31.43
CA GLY A 548 48.61 7.71 -30.60
C GLY A 548 48.15 9.18 -30.63
N ALA A 549 47.09 9.53 -31.37
CA ALA A 549 46.49 10.87 -31.30
C ALA A 549 45.62 11.05 -30.05
N THR A 550 45.58 12.29 -29.54
CA THR A 550 44.65 12.72 -28.47
C THR A 550 43.35 13.31 -29.04
N GLU A 551 43.34 13.70 -30.32
CA GLU A 551 42.12 14.13 -31.03
C GLU A 551 41.30 12.91 -31.47
N LEU A 552 40.05 12.92 -31.06
CA LEU A 552 39.05 11.89 -31.35
C LEU A 552 38.36 12.17 -32.69
N ASP A 553 37.98 11.12 -33.40
CA ASP A 553 37.10 11.19 -34.57
C ASP A 553 35.65 11.48 -34.13
N PRO A 554 35.08 12.65 -34.44
CA PRO A 554 33.70 12.98 -34.08
C PRO A 554 32.65 12.13 -34.82
N ASP A 555 33.03 11.46 -35.92
CA ASP A 555 32.17 10.59 -36.73
C ASP A 555 32.45 9.09 -36.46
N GLY A 556 33.32 8.78 -35.50
CA GLY A 556 33.71 7.41 -35.18
C GLY A 556 32.54 6.58 -34.64
N VAL A 557 32.29 5.40 -35.21
CA VAL A 557 31.31 4.45 -34.67
C VAL A 557 32.07 3.37 -33.91
N PRO A 558 31.66 3.01 -32.67
CA PRO A 558 32.25 1.87 -31.98
C PRO A 558 32.07 0.60 -32.83
N ALA A 559 33.01 -0.35 -32.72
CA ALA A 559 32.94 -1.59 -33.47
C ALA A 559 31.72 -2.45 -33.06
N GLY A 560 31.32 -2.35 -31.78
CA GLY A 560 30.06 -2.88 -31.27
C GLY A 560 28.92 -1.88 -31.45
N TRP A 561 27.74 -2.36 -31.80
CA TRP A 561 26.54 -1.56 -31.97
C TRP A 561 25.45 -1.99 -31.00
N THR A 562 24.63 -1.02 -30.57
CA THR A 562 23.39 -1.22 -29.81
C THR A 562 22.24 -0.61 -30.61
N ARG A 563 21.20 -1.37 -30.93
CA ARG A 563 20.14 -0.93 -31.83
C ARG A 563 18.77 -1.31 -31.30
N PHE A 564 17.83 -0.38 -31.39
CA PHE A 564 16.42 -0.73 -31.31
C PHE A 564 16.07 -1.65 -32.49
N SER A 565 15.46 -2.81 -32.18
CA SER A 565 15.15 -3.87 -33.14
C SER A 565 13.96 -3.57 -34.05
N GLY A 566 13.14 -2.55 -33.73
CA GLY A 566 11.90 -2.24 -34.44
C GLY A 566 10.62 -2.70 -33.71
N ASN A 567 10.75 -3.47 -32.63
CA ASN A 567 9.62 -3.99 -31.86
C ASN A 567 9.38 -3.18 -30.58
N GLU A 568 8.33 -2.36 -30.56
CA GLU A 568 7.89 -1.60 -29.38
C GLU A 568 6.39 -1.70 -29.12
N THR A 569 6.03 -1.62 -27.85
CA THR A 569 4.67 -1.39 -27.35
C THR A 569 4.69 -0.20 -26.41
N VAL A 570 3.87 0.80 -26.70
CA VAL A 570 3.73 2.03 -25.91
C VAL A 570 2.28 2.17 -25.45
N GLN A 571 2.08 2.29 -24.15
CA GLN A 571 0.79 2.62 -23.54
C GLN A 571 0.95 3.93 -22.76
N THR A 572 0.12 4.92 -23.07
CA THR A 572 0.13 6.23 -22.43
C THR A 572 -1.23 6.56 -21.84
N ASN A 573 -1.24 7.26 -20.70
CA ASN A 573 -2.43 7.81 -20.09
C ASN A 573 -2.04 9.07 -19.27
N PRO A 574 -2.98 9.78 -18.63
CA PRO A 574 -2.64 10.96 -17.82
C PRO A 574 -1.70 10.67 -16.63
N ASP A 575 -1.65 9.42 -16.16
CA ASP A 575 -0.83 9.00 -15.01
C ASP A 575 0.59 8.57 -15.40
N GLY A 576 0.89 8.43 -16.69
CA GLY A 576 2.22 8.00 -17.14
C GLY A 576 2.26 7.18 -18.43
N ALA A 577 3.42 6.60 -18.69
CA ALA A 577 3.69 5.70 -19.81
C ALA A 577 4.24 4.35 -19.35
N ARG A 578 3.86 3.30 -20.10
CA ARG A 578 4.51 1.99 -20.08
C ARG A 578 5.06 1.70 -21.47
N ILE A 579 6.35 1.42 -21.54
CA ILE A 579 7.07 1.15 -22.79
C ILE A 579 7.68 -0.24 -22.67
N SER A 580 7.49 -1.09 -23.67
CA SER A 580 8.20 -2.37 -23.81
C SER A 580 8.88 -2.41 -25.17
N MET A 581 10.14 -2.81 -25.24
CA MET A 581 10.89 -2.88 -26.49
C MET A 581 12.00 -3.93 -26.47
N GLU A 582 12.43 -4.33 -27.65
CA GLU A 582 13.59 -5.19 -27.87
C GLU A 582 14.79 -4.40 -28.39
N ILE A 583 15.95 -4.58 -27.78
CA ILE A 583 17.22 -3.93 -28.14
C ILE A 583 18.25 -5.00 -28.44
N ASP A 584 18.95 -4.85 -29.56
CA ASP A 584 19.96 -5.78 -30.03
C ASP A 584 21.37 -5.20 -29.83
N TYR A 585 22.29 -6.05 -29.38
CA TYR A 585 23.71 -5.75 -29.29
C TYR A 585 24.49 -6.68 -30.21
N GLY A 586 25.42 -6.13 -30.99
CA GLY A 586 26.23 -6.94 -31.90
C GLY A 586 27.53 -6.29 -32.34
N THR A 587 28.27 -7.00 -33.19
CA THR A 587 29.53 -6.55 -33.79
C THR A 587 29.63 -7.09 -35.22
N GLY A 588 29.98 -6.24 -36.19
CA GLY A 588 29.84 -6.58 -37.60
C GLY A 588 28.40 -7.03 -37.92
N ASP A 589 28.24 -8.20 -38.56
CA ASP A 589 26.94 -8.80 -38.87
C ASP A 589 26.41 -9.72 -37.74
N ALA A 590 27.19 -9.93 -36.67
CA ALA A 590 26.83 -10.85 -35.59
C ALA A 590 25.95 -10.19 -34.53
N LEU A 591 24.79 -10.79 -34.25
CA LEU A 591 23.97 -10.50 -33.07
C LEU A 591 24.51 -11.30 -31.87
N LEU A 592 24.81 -10.61 -30.77
CA LEU A 592 25.44 -11.23 -29.60
C LEU A 592 24.51 -11.33 -28.41
N LEU A 593 23.76 -10.26 -28.14
CA LEU A 593 22.90 -10.15 -26.96
C LEU A 593 21.59 -9.49 -27.38
N LYS A 594 20.48 -10.07 -26.94
CA LYS A 594 19.16 -9.43 -26.99
C LYS A 594 18.84 -8.87 -25.61
N GLU A 595 18.17 -7.72 -25.60
CA GLU A 595 17.62 -7.12 -24.40
C GLU A 595 16.12 -6.92 -24.58
N GLU A 596 15.33 -7.43 -23.65
CA GLU A 596 13.95 -7.01 -23.44
C GLU A 596 13.93 -5.91 -22.38
N ARG A 597 13.54 -4.69 -22.80
CA ARG A 597 13.45 -3.53 -21.92
C ARG A 597 12.00 -3.15 -21.68
N ARG A 598 11.63 -2.98 -20.41
CA ARG A 598 10.39 -2.32 -19.98
C ARG A 598 10.71 -1.05 -19.20
N ILE A 599 10.02 0.03 -19.55
CA ILE A 599 10.09 1.31 -18.84
C ILE A 599 8.69 1.66 -18.33
N ILE A 600 8.60 2.09 -17.07
CA ILE A 600 7.38 2.66 -16.50
C ILE A 600 7.73 4.07 -16.02
N ALA A 601 7.18 5.09 -16.67
CA ALA A 601 7.42 6.49 -16.33
C ALA A 601 6.12 7.11 -15.80
N GLU A 602 6.11 7.51 -14.55
CA GLU A 602 4.94 8.13 -13.89
C GLU A 602 4.82 9.61 -14.27
N ALA A 603 3.59 10.13 -14.22
CA ALA A 603 3.34 11.57 -14.23
C ALA A 603 3.84 12.21 -12.92
N PRO A 604 4.15 13.52 -12.92
CA PRO A 604 4.51 14.25 -11.72
C PRO A 604 3.50 14.14 -10.59
N ARG A 605 4.02 13.91 -9.39
CA ARG A 605 3.29 13.98 -8.13
C ARG A 605 3.06 15.45 -7.75
N ALA A 606 2.26 15.68 -6.72
CA ALA A 606 1.91 17.03 -6.26
C ALA A 606 3.14 17.88 -5.84
N ASP A 607 4.20 17.24 -5.35
CA ASP A 607 5.48 17.89 -5.00
C ASP A 607 6.40 18.12 -6.21
N GLY A 608 5.97 17.72 -7.40
CA GLY A 608 6.70 17.79 -8.66
C GLY A 608 7.71 16.65 -8.87
N SER A 609 7.85 15.71 -7.92
CA SER A 609 8.67 14.52 -8.11
C SER A 609 7.99 13.50 -9.04
N TYR A 610 8.78 12.66 -9.70
CA TYR A 610 8.25 11.53 -10.47
C TYR A 610 9.31 10.44 -10.57
N VAL A 611 8.86 9.24 -10.96
CA VAL A 611 9.73 8.08 -11.09
C VAL A 611 9.75 7.53 -12.52
N ILE A 612 10.91 7.03 -12.92
CA ILE A 612 11.09 6.25 -14.14
C ILE A 612 11.72 4.92 -13.74
N ASP A 613 10.95 3.84 -13.82
CA ASP A 613 11.43 2.48 -13.54
C ASP A 613 11.92 1.82 -14.82
N TRP A 614 13.10 1.20 -14.75
CA TRP A 614 13.75 0.46 -15.82
C TRP A 614 13.84 -1.01 -15.42
N TYR A 615 13.36 -1.89 -16.30
CA TYR A 615 13.48 -3.33 -16.19
C TYR A 615 14.14 -3.85 -17.47
N MET A 616 15.25 -4.56 -17.35
CA MET A 616 16.06 -4.96 -18.51
C MET A 616 16.48 -6.42 -18.34
N THR A 617 16.08 -7.28 -19.28
CA THR A 617 16.48 -8.69 -19.30
C THR A 617 17.38 -8.93 -20.50
N PHE A 618 18.59 -9.40 -20.24
CA PHE A 618 19.62 -9.62 -21.25
C PHE A 618 19.77 -11.11 -21.52
N THR A 619 19.69 -11.53 -22.78
CA THR A 619 19.81 -12.94 -23.21
C THR A 619 20.96 -13.11 -24.21
N ALA A 620 21.97 -13.89 -23.85
CA ALA A 620 23.05 -14.24 -24.77
C ALA A 620 22.51 -15.13 -25.90
N GLN A 621 22.97 -14.87 -27.13
CA GLN A 621 22.61 -15.67 -28.30
C GLN A 621 23.53 -16.90 -28.40
N ASP A 622 24.38 -16.96 -29.42
CA ASP A 622 25.04 -18.21 -29.83
C ASP A 622 26.42 -18.47 -29.19
N GLN A 623 26.94 -17.54 -28.39
CA GLN A 623 28.27 -17.66 -27.77
C GLN A 623 28.33 -17.11 -26.34
N GLU A 624 29.35 -17.54 -25.59
CA GLU A 624 29.66 -16.96 -24.28
C GLU A 624 30.03 -15.49 -24.44
N LEU A 625 29.43 -14.64 -23.61
CA LEU A 625 29.70 -13.21 -23.56
C LEU A 625 30.45 -12.88 -22.26
N THR A 626 31.55 -12.17 -22.39
CA THR A 626 32.28 -11.56 -21.27
C THR A 626 32.08 -10.06 -21.30
N PHE A 627 31.37 -9.53 -20.31
CA PHE A 627 31.26 -8.11 -20.03
C PHE A 627 32.43 -7.69 -19.15
N ASP A 628 33.31 -6.82 -19.65
CA ASP A 628 34.57 -6.49 -18.96
C ASP A 628 34.73 -5.00 -18.68
N ARG A 629 35.65 -4.73 -17.75
CA ARG A 629 36.09 -3.44 -17.24
C ARG A 629 37.01 -2.75 -18.23
N THR A 630 37.21 -1.45 -18.05
CA THR A 630 38.20 -0.67 -18.81
C THR A 630 39.06 0.19 -17.86
N PRO A 631 40.38 -0.05 -17.78
CA PRO A 631 41.13 -1.13 -18.42
C PRO A 631 40.85 -2.50 -17.77
N PRO A 632 41.03 -3.62 -18.50
CA PRO A 632 40.88 -4.96 -17.95
C PRO A 632 41.85 -5.21 -16.80
N ASN A 633 41.50 -6.13 -15.90
CA ASN A 633 42.32 -6.54 -14.74
C ASN A 633 42.61 -5.44 -13.68
N LYS A 634 41.90 -4.31 -13.69
CA LYS A 634 41.95 -3.31 -12.61
C LYS A 634 40.61 -3.18 -11.89
N THR A 635 40.65 -3.20 -10.56
CA THR A 635 39.50 -2.86 -9.72
C THR A 635 39.17 -1.36 -9.89
N GLY A 636 37.89 -1.03 -10.05
CA GLY A 636 37.41 0.35 -10.18
C GLY A 636 37.29 0.91 -11.60
N GLY A 637 37.57 0.08 -12.62
CA GLY A 637 37.42 0.41 -14.06
C GLY A 637 36.12 -0.08 -14.71
N GLY A 638 35.19 -0.66 -13.95
CA GLY A 638 33.99 -1.33 -14.48
C GLY A 638 32.77 -0.44 -14.75
N TYR A 639 32.95 0.83 -15.11
CA TYR A 639 31.81 1.71 -15.34
C TYR A 639 31.09 1.31 -16.64
N ALA A 640 29.91 0.71 -16.49
CA ALA A 640 29.07 0.16 -17.56
C ALA A 640 27.65 -0.07 -17.02
N GLY A 641 26.66 -0.04 -17.90
CA GLY A 641 25.24 -0.18 -17.56
C GLY A 641 24.55 1.18 -17.41
N LEU A 642 23.55 1.25 -16.53
CA LEU A 642 22.73 2.45 -16.34
C LEU A 642 23.61 3.61 -15.88
N SER A 643 23.54 4.73 -16.56
CA SER A 643 24.41 5.87 -16.36
C SER A 643 23.61 7.16 -16.37
N TYR A 644 23.89 8.05 -15.43
CA TYR A 644 23.31 9.38 -15.35
C TYR A 644 24.41 10.44 -15.44
N ARG A 645 24.21 11.46 -16.29
CA ARG A 645 25.06 12.63 -16.41
C ARG A 645 24.27 13.91 -16.10
N ALA A 646 24.67 14.63 -15.05
CA ALA A 646 24.07 15.93 -14.68
C ALA A 646 24.60 17.09 -15.55
N PRO A 647 23.90 18.25 -15.62
CA PRO A 647 24.29 19.42 -16.40
C PRO A 647 25.61 20.03 -15.92
N ASP A 648 26.39 20.59 -16.85
CA ASP A 648 27.65 21.29 -16.51
C ASP A 648 27.41 22.60 -15.72
N SER A 649 26.17 23.06 -15.66
CA SER A 649 25.76 24.21 -14.85
C SER A 649 25.52 23.88 -13.39
N ILE A 650 25.45 22.59 -13.00
CA ILE A 650 25.13 22.20 -11.61
C ILE A 650 26.15 22.78 -10.62
N LYS A 651 25.64 23.42 -9.57
CA LYS A 651 26.39 23.98 -8.45
C LYS A 651 25.93 23.41 -7.12
N GLN A 652 26.70 23.64 -6.06
CA GLN A 652 26.38 23.18 -4.70
C GLN A 652 26.09 21.68 -4.67
N VAL A 653 26.94 20.91 -5.35
CA VAL A 653 26.71 19.48 -5.58
C VAL A 653 26.77 18.72 -4.26
N ARG A 654 25.71 17.95 -4.00
CA ARG A 654 25.59 17.00 -2.90
C ARG A 654 25.39 15.60 -3.46
N VAL A 655 26.15 14.66 -2.90
CA VAL A 655 25.97 13.22 -3.15
C VAL A 655 25.85 12.53 -1.80
N ILE A 656 24.84 11.67 -1.65
CA ILE A 656 24.63 10.82 -0.48
C ILE A 656 24.16 9.44 -0.91
N ASP A 657 24.56 8.41 -0.17
CA ASP A 657 24.15 7.03 -0.42
C ASP A 657 23.33 6.42 0.73
N SER A 658 22.86 5.19 0.53
CA SER A 658 22.04 4.46 1.51
C SER A 658 22.71 4.19 2.85
N GLU A 659 24.04 4.30 2.94
CA GLU A 659 24.81 4.07 4.15
C GLU A 659 25.20 5.40 4.84
N GLY A 660 24.69 6.53 4.32
CA GLY A 660 24.99 7.87 4.82
C GLY A 660 26.38 8.40 4.40
N ARG A 661 27.08 7.72 3.49
CA ARG A 661 28.36 8.21 2.94
C ARG A 661 28.08 9.34 1.95
N SER A 662 29.05 10.22 1.76
CA SER A 662 28.88 11.42 0.93
C SER A 662 30.08 11.70 0.03
N GLY A 663 29.86 12.45 -1.04
CA GLY A 663 30.92 12.80 -1.98
C GLY A 663 31.60 11.56 -2.57
N MET A 664 32.93 11.59 -2.66
CA MET A 664 33.70 10.48 -3.25
C MET A 664 33.73 9.21 -2.40
N ASP A 665 33.38 9.27 -1.11
CA ASP A 665 33.33 8.09 -0.23
C ASP A 665 32.21 7.12 -0.64
N ALA A 666 31.23 7.59 -1.41
CA ALA A 666 30.17 6.76 -1.99
C ALA A 666 30.63 5.99 -3.26
N ARG A 667 31.84 6.24 -3.79
CA ARG A 667 32.37 5.55 -4.99
C ARG A 667 33.04 4.23 -4.63
N GLY A 668 32.53 3.13 -5.17
CA GLY A 668 33.14 1.81 -5.13
C GLY A 668 32.49 0.85 -4.14
N PRO A 669 32.25 1.24 -2.88
CA PRO A 669 31.43 0.46 -1.98
C PRO A 669 30.03 0.19 -2.52
N ALA A 670 29.43 -0.90 -2.04
CA ALA A 670 28.07 -1.26 -2.36
C ALA A 670 27.07 -0.33 -1.66
N SER A 671 26.03 0.07 -2.37
CA SER A 671 24.91 0.84 -1.81
C SER A 671 23.62 0.55 -2.56
N ARG A 672 22.48 0.64 -1.85
CA ARG A 672 21.15 0.36 -2.38
C ARG A 672 20.65 1.46 -3.32
N TRP A 673 21.07 2.70 -3.07
CA TRP A 673 20.74 3.87 -3.86
C TRP A 673 21.80 4.96 -3.66
N ILE A 674 21.97 5.82 -4.66
CA ILE A 674 22.75 7.06 -4.54
C ILE A 674 21.91 8.22 -5.07
N ASP A 675 21.82 9.28 -4.28
CA ASP A 675 21.30 10.58 -4.69
C ASP A 675 22.42 11.49 -5.17
N ALA A 676 22.18 12.21 -6.26
CA ALA A 676 22.95 13.40 -6.63
C ALA A 676 22.02 14.58 -6.85
N SER A 677 22.20 15.62 -6.05
CA SER A 677 21.41 16.85 -6.09
C SER A 677 22.29 18.10 -6.05
N GLY A 678 21.78 19.21 -6.56
CA GLY A 678 22.47 20.49 -6.62
C GLY A 678 21.61 21.59 -7.24
N VAL A 679 22.14 22.80 -7.33
CA VAL A 679 21.48 23.97 -7.93
C VAL A 679 21.87 24.08 -9.40
N ILE A 680 20.92 23.80 -10.30
CA ILE A 680 21.10 23.96 -11.76
C ILE A 680 20.58 25.31 -12.22
N ASP A 681 19.42 25.71 -11.70
CA ASP A 681 18.83 27.04 -11.86
C ASP A 681 18.65 27.67 -10.47
N PRO A 682 19.33 28.80 -10.18
CA PRO A 682 19.21 29.50 -8.91
C PRO A 682 17.77 29.87 -8.51
N GLN A 683 16.87 30.08 -9.47
CA GLN A 683 15.46 30.41 -9.19
C GLN A 683 14.66 29.20 -8.68
N PHE A 684 15.10 27.99 -9.00
CA PHE A 684 14.42 26.74 -8.64
C PHE A 684 15.00 26.08 -7.38
N GLY A 685 16.19 26.49 -6.96
CA GLY A 685 16.90 25.91 -5.82
C GLY A 685 17.54 24.57 -6.15
N ALA A 686 17.80 23.76 -5.12
CA ALA A 686 18.37 22.44 -5.29
C ALA A 686 17.37 21.50 -5.99
N SER A 687 17.88 20.60 -6.82
CA SER A 687 17.13 19.56 -7.52
C SER A 687 18.07 18.41 -7.85
N GLY A 688 17.52 17.21 -8.02
CA GLY A 688 18.36 16.03 -8.19
C GLY A 688 17.68 14.84 -8.83
N LEU A 689 18.51 13.83 -9.01
CA LEU A 689 18.12 12.51 -9.47
C LEU A 689 18.76 11.47 -8.56
N THR A 690 17.95 10.55 -8.08
CA THR A 690 18.40 9.38 -7.31
C THR A 690 18.26 8.13 -8.17
N ILE A 691 19.29 7.28 -8.18
CA ILE A 691 19.21 5.94 -8.77
C ILE A 691 19.09 4.92 -7.64
N ILE A 692 18.05 4.10 -7.69
CA ILE A 692 17.73 3.05 -6.71
C ILE A 692 17.88 1.67 -7.38
N CYS A 693 18.65 0.78 -6.76
CA CYS A 693 18.90 -0.57 -7.25
C CYS A 693 17.92 -1.56 -6.62
N HIS A 694 17.33 -2.44 -7.42
CA HIS A 694 16.45 -3.49 -6.91
C HIS A 694 17.25 -4.62 -6.25
N PRO A 695 16.78 -5.23 -5.13
CA PRO A 695 17.46 -6.34 -4.46
C PRO A 695 17.67 -7.60 -5.31
N ALA A 696 16.86 -7.76 -6.36
CA ALA A 696 16.95 -8.88 -7.31
C ALA A 696 18.01 -8.69 -8.41
N ASN A 697 18.73 -7.56 -8.42
CA ASN A 697 19.78 -7.35 -9.41
C ASN A 697 20.98 -8.26 -9.15
N GLU A 698 21.64 -8.68 -10.22
CA GLU A 698 22.92 -9.34 -10.14
C GLU A 698 23.93 -8.49 -9.35
N ARG A 699 24.63 -9.13 -8.41
CA ARG A 699 25.61 -8.48 -7.52
C ARG A 699 25.03 -7.34 -6.68
N TYR A 700 23.80 -7.49 -6.18
CA TYR A 700 23.20 -6.58 -5.21
C TYR A 700 23.81 -6.72 -3.80
N PRO A 701 23.94 -5.62 -3.01
CA PRO A 701 23.83 -4.22 -3.45
C PRO A 701 24.94 -3.85 -4.43
N SER A 702 24.59 -3.05 -5.45
CA SER A 702 25.55 -2.74 -6.52
C SER A 702 26.66 -1.83 -6.00
N PRO A 703 27.94 -2.11 -6.34
CA PRO A 703 29.01 -1.13 -6.19
C PRO A 703 28.84 0.01 -7.19
N TRP A 704 29.38 1.19 -6.88
CA TRP A 704 29.12 2.39 -7.66
C TRP A 704 30.37 2.96 -8.33
N HIS A 705 30.24 3.32 -9.60
CA HIS A 705 31.16 4.27 -10.22
C HIS A 705 30.52 5.66 -10.15
N LEU A 706 31.25 6.59 -9.56
CA LEU A 706 30.78 7.93 -9.26
C LEU A 706 31.90 8.93 -9.57
N TRP A 707 31.50 10.05 -10.15
CA TRP A 707 32.29 11.28 -10.19
C TRP A 707 31.35 12.45 -9.94
N ALA A 708 31.66 13.31 -8.98
CA ALA A 708 30.83 14.47 -8.65
C ALA A 708 31.72 15.65 -8.27
N ARG A 709 31.48 16.78 -8.93
CA ARG A 709 32.07 18.08 -8.59
C ARG A 709 31.19 19.21 -9.12
N GLU A 710 31.51 20.43 -8.72
CA GLU A 710 30.94 21.62 -9.35
C GLU A 710 31.10 21.54 -10.87
N GLY A 711 29.98 21.71 -11.58
CA GLY A 711 29.92 21.60 -13.04
C GLY A 711 29.91 20.18 -13.62
N GLY A 712 29.51 19.18 -12.84
CA GLY A 712 29.07 17.90 -13.40
C GLY A 712 29.01 16.75 -12.40
N VAL A 713 28.09 15.81 -12.64
CA VAL A 713 27.96 14.56 -11.90
C VAL A 713 27.79 13.40 -12.88
N TYR A 714 28.41 12.26 -12.57
CA TYR A 714 28.22 10.98 -13.23
C TYR A 714 27.93 9.90 -12.18
N LEU A 715 26.78 9.23 -12.30
CA LEU A 715 26.39 8.09 -11.47
C LEU A 715 26.24 6.84 -12.33
N ASN A 716 26.76 5.72 -11.85
CA ASN A 716 26.60 4.40 -12.47
C ASN A 716 26.61 3.29 -11.40
N PRO A 717 25.48 2.59 -11.15
CA PRO A 717 25.49 1.32 -10.41
C PRO A 717 26.24 0.27 -11.24
N SER A 718 27.50 0.06 -10.89
CA SER A 718 28.53 -0.54 -11.70
C SER A 718 28.71 -2.02 -11.32
N MET A 719 27.86 -2.92 -11.82
CA MET A 719 27.98 -4.35 -11.48
C MET A 719 29.34 -4.96 -11.85
N LEU A 720 30.07 -4.34 -12.79
CA LEU A 720 31.40 -4.76 -13.24
C LEU A 720 32.54 -4.11 -12.44
N PHE A 721 32.26 -3.31 -11.40
CA PHE A 721 33.27 -2.50 -10.71
C PHE A 721 34.50 -3.30 -10.27
N ALA A 722 34.27 -4.48 -9.68
CA ALA A 722 35.31 -5.33 -9.12
C ALA A 722 35.86 -6.37 -10.09
N GLU A 723 35.02 -6.93 -10.95
CA GLU A 723 35.37 -8.07 -11.81
C GLU A 723 34.44 -8.19 -13.05
N PRO A 724 34.88 -8.89 -14.13
CA PRO A 724 34.05 -9.13 -15.31
C PRO A 724 32.82 -9.98 -14.99
N TYR A 725 31.82 -9.97 -15.87
CA TYR A 725 30.65 -10.85 -15.79
C TYR A 725 30.58 -11.72 -17.04
N LYS A 726 30.23 -13.01 -16.87
CA LYS A 726 30.13 -13.97 -17.97
C LYS A 726 28.70 -14.45 -18.12
N LEU A 727 28.20 -14.48 -19.36
CA LEU A 727 26.89 -15.00 -19.70
C LEU A 727 27.02 -16.10 -20.75
N LEU A 728 26.55 -17.31 -20.41
CA LEU A 728 26.58 -18.46 -21.32
C LEU A 728 25.49 -18.36 -22.40
N PRO A 729 25.67 -19.00 -23.58
CA PRO A 729 24.65 -19.04 -24.63
C PRO A 729 23.26 -19.42 -24.12
N GLY A 730 22.24 -18.70 -24.57
CA GLY A 730 20.84 -18.91 -24.18
C GLY A 730 20.50 -18.61 -22.72
N LYS A 731 21.45 -18.15 -21.90
CA LYS A 731 21.19 -17.72 -20.52
C LYS A 731 20.81 -16.24 -20.48
N SER A 732 20.04 -15.90 -19.44
CA SER A 732 19.57 -14.54 -19.22
C SER A 732 19.81 -14.07 -17.79
N PHE A 733 19.93 -12.76 -17.61
CA PHE A 733 19.89 -12.11 -16.31
C PHE A 733 19.11 -10.79 -16.41
N THR A 734 18.62 -10.30 -15.28
CA THR A 734 17.78 -9.09 -15.22
C THR A 734 18.42 -8.03 -14.33
N LEU A 735 18.33 -6.78 -14.77
CA LEU A 735 18.66 -5.59 -13.99
C LEU A 735 17.43 -4.68 -13.91
N LYS A 736 17.17 -4.16 -12.71
CA LYS A 736 16.03 -3.29 -12.42
C LYS A 736 16.50 -2.07 -11.63
N TYR A 737 16.08 -0.89 -12.07
CA TYR A 737 16.42 0.37 -11.43
C TYR A 737 15.21 1.29 -11.36
N ARG A 738 15.09 2.04 -10.26
CA ARG A 738 14.17 3.17 -10.16
C ARG A 738 14.95 4.46 -10.21
N ILE A 739 14.50 5.38 -11.05
CA ILE A 739 15.02 6.73 -11.16
C ILE A 739 14.02 7.66 -10.50
N LEU A 740 14.39 8.26 -9.37
CA LEU A 740 13.58 9.28 -8.72
C LEU A 740 14.08 10.65 -9.15
N VAL A 741 13.23 11.42 -9.81
CA VAL A 741 13.46 12.84 -10.11
C VAL A 741 12.77 13.66 -9.04
N HIS A 742 13.49 14.57 -8.39
CA HIS A 742 12.96 15.29 -7.23
C HIS A 742 13.45 16.74 -7.13
N LYS A 743 12.64 17.54 -6.45
CA LYS A 743 12.95 18.91 -6.06
C LYS A 743 13.58 18.90 -4.66
N GLY A 744 14.59 19.74 -4.47
CA GLY A 744 15.36 19.83 -3.24
C GLY A 744 16.58 18.91 -3.23
N PRO A 745 17.35 18.92 -2.12
CA PRO A 745 18.33 17.88 -1.83
C PRO A 745 17.62 16.55 -1.56
N GLY A 746 18.21 15.42 -1.96
CA GLY A 746 17.62 14.12 -1.70
C GLY A 746 17.49 13.83 -0.20
N ASP A 747 16.25 13.60 0.25
CA ASP A 747 15.91 13.20 1.62
C ASP A 747 16.05 11.67 1.77
N PRO A 748 17.01 11.18 2.59
CA PRO A 748 17.21 9.76 2.79
C PRO A 748 15.95 9.01 3.26
N ALA A 749 15.10 9.62 4.09
CA ALA A 749 13.91 8.95 4.59
C ALA A 749 12.86 8.73 3.48
N ALA A 750 12.66 9.75 2.64
CA ALA A 750 11.80 9.65 1.46
C ALA A 750 12.34 8.65 0.43
N ILE A 751 13.66 8.65 0.20
CA ILE A 751 14.31 7.71 -0.73
C ILE A 751 14.23 6.28 -0.20
N GLU A 752 14.39 6.05 1.10
CA GLU A 752 14.18 4.71 1.71
C GLU A 752 12.75 4.22 1.53
N LYS A 753 11.76 5.10 1.58
CA LYS A 753 10.37 4.75 1.27
C LYS A 753 10.22 4.32 -0.19
N GLU A 754 10.83 5.05 -1.13
CA GLU A 754 10.86 4.66 -2.55
C GLU A 754 11.56 3.31 -2.77
N PHE A 755 12.68 3.07 -2.08
CA PHE A 755 13.36 1.77 -2.10
C PHE A 755 12.46 0.66 -1.54
N ALA A 756 11.79 0.90 -0.41
CA ALA A 756 10.89 -0.05 0.21
C ALA A 756 9.69 -0.39 -0.69
N ASP A 757 9.20 0.57 -1.46
CA ASP A 757 8.15 0.36 -2.45
C ASP A 757 8.68 -0.40 -3.67
N PHE A 758 9.87 -0.03 -4.16
CA PHE A 758 10.45 -0.61 -5.37
C PHE A 758 10.89 -2.07 -5.20
N GLN A 759 11.42 -2.46 -4.04
CA GLN A 759 11.91 -3.82 -3.78
C GLN A 759 10.83 -4.91 -3.87
N HIS A 760 9.55 -4.53 -3.85
CA HIS A 760 8.43 -5.45 -3.97
C HIS A 760 7.88 -5.56 -5.42
N THR A 761 8.47 -4.83 -6.37
CA THR A 761 8.09 -4.90 -7.78
C THR A 761 8.66 -6.17 -8.42
N LYS A 762 7.80 -6.89 -9.16
CA LYS A 762 8.17 -8.17 -9.80
C LYS A 762 8.73 -7.97 -11.20
#